data_AF-A0A9X0QEV9-F1
#
_entry.id   AF-A0A9X0QEV9-F1
#
_cell.length_a   1.000
_cell.length_b   1.000
_cell.length_c   1.000
_cell.angle_alpha   90.00
_cell.angle_beta   90.00
_cell.angle_gamma   90.00
#
_symmetry.space_group_name_H-M   'P 1'
#
loop_
_entity.id
_entity.type
_entity.pdbx_description
1 polymer ?
#
loop_
_entity_poly.entity_id
_entity_poly.type
_entity_poly.pdbx_seq_one_letter_code
_entity_poly.pdbx_strand_id
1 'polypeptide(L)'
;MAFPAASRSHQHSAYWILSSLILFLFASISLGAQTGATYYVSASGSDSNPGTLAAPWLTIQKAANTATAGATVYVFGGVYTEIVSFPNSGTAKAPITFQSYPGQTAIIDGTGLTVSGTQGLITISGALSYITISGFELRNLSTSGDGVPCGVWITGSGTGIHILNNLIHNIVTTTKRGNACGLFAYGTSQTPITELVVSGNELYNLKTGNSESMTLNGNVTHFKVTNNLVHDNNNIGIDIIGYEGTGPVGYDQASYGLVSGNTVYNISGIANPSEGLEYDADGLYCDGCAYVTFERNVIFQVDYGIETTSENQVCQATGTEWSGPNNTGTAARGKLPCYGMFATVRNNLFYKANSCGMSIGGYATATKKGGGSNGGGSSYHDVFINNTLYDNGAQPGNSDEGTPSGDYQIQNQVGSSQGDYFENNIIYSGSPNIWINSYNPASTEYPAPPATLNWNLYHSEAGYVEGTSILWADVSTYTSFANWQSTSGEDANSVNRDPQFVDLGDTPSNFDIHPTSPAIGAGSTSLSCSVGWCDLHGSSPNSIYGSTDFLGNRRTKGSSIDMGAYQNTGTSIHNKLRVDLTAATDTLKPGRSTTLTATVSAIPGGAGVPSGTVSYMLGSTLLATQTLLPTSATTSEASMPISVSQLVRGANTITAVYSGNSIARCCSPAEPPGETQTPLPVYPSATSAPITVCREDDDSDGKGEMTNPCIAARRSE
;
A
#
# COMPACT_ATOMS: atom_id res chain seq x y z
N MET A 1 -14.93 62.48 -33.82
CA MET A 1 -15.72 63.72 -33.65
C MET A 1 -16.26 63.72 -32.22
N ALA A 2 -15.97 64.77 -31.45
CA ALA A 2 -16.51 65.11 -30.12
C ALA A 2 -16.18 64.20 -28.89
N PHE A 3 -15.10 64.56 -28.16
CA PHE A 3 -15.04 65.14 -26.78
C PHE A 3 -16.05 64.70 -25.66
N PRO A 4 -15.80 64.96 -24.34
CA PRO A 4 -14.71 64.48 -23.46
C PRO A 4 -15.09 64.33 -21.94
N ALA A 5 -14.08 63.99 -21.12
CA ALA A 5 -13.73 64.51 -19.77
C ALA A 5 -14.68 64.42 -18.54
N ALA A 6 -14.12 63.85 -17.46
CA ALA A 6 -13.98 64.44 -16.10
C ALA A 6 -13.09 63.48 -15.28
N SER A 7 -11.87 63.78 -14.80
CA SER A 7 -11.29 64.82 -13.92
C SER A 7 -11.31 64.48 -12.42
N ARG A 8 -10.12 64.68 -11.81
CA ARG A 8 -9.73 64.81 -10.38
C ARG A 8 -9.36 63.52 -9.64
N SER A 9 -8.15 63.25 -9.13
CA SER A 9 -7.02 63.99 -8.51
C SER A 9 -7.02 63.93 -6.97
N HIS A 10 -5.82 63.62 -6.43
CA HIS A 10 -5.33 63.66 -5.04
C HIS A 10 -5.53 62.38 -4.21
N GLN A 11 -4.58 61.87 -3.40
CA GLN A 11 -3.15 62.11 -3.14
C GLN A 11 -2.71 61.01 -2.14
N HIS A 12 -1.42 60.59 -2.16
CA HIS A 12 -0.54 60.14 -1.04
C HIS A 12 -1.10 59.16 0.03
N SER A 13 -0.40 58.17 0.61
CA SER A 13 0.95 57.60 0.56
C SER A 13 0.95 56.42 1.57
N ALA A 14 1.88 55.47 1.39
CA ALA A 14 2.53 54.65 2.43
C ALA A 14 1.80 53.41 3.05
N TYR A 15 2.41 52.26 2.75
CA TYR A 15 2.61 50.99 3.48
C TYR A 15 2.07 50.86 4.92
N TRP A 16 1.48 49.70 5.26
CA TRP A 16 2.04 48.65 6.16
C TRP A 16 1.01 47.51 6.37
N ILE A 17 1.43 46.28 6.04
CA ILE A 17 1.07 44.95 6.59
C ILE A 17 -0.37 44.73 7.10
N LEU A 18 -1.13 43.83 6.46
CA LEU A 18 -1.95 42.86 7.20
C LEU A 18 -2.21 41.57 6.41
N SER A 19 -1.92 40.50 7.12
CA SER A 19 -1.80 39.11 6.75
C SER A 19 -3.04 38.47 6.10
N SER A 20 -2.71 37.52 5.23
CA SER A 20 -3.52 36.39 4.78
C SER A 20 -4.47 35.84 5.85
N LEU A 21 -5.78 35.97 5.61
CA LEU A 21 -6.80 35.17 6.29
C LEU A 21 -7.27 34.10 5.30
N ILE A 22 -6.57 32.98 5.27
CA ILE A 22 -7.06 31.75 4.64
C ILE A 22 -8.15 31.22 5.56
N LEU A 23 -9.37 31.19 5.04
CA LEU A 23 -10.52 30.56 5.66
C LEU A 23 -10.28 29.04 5.68
N PHE A 24 -9.66 28.54 6.75
CA PHE A 24 -9.61 27.10 7.04
C PHE A 24 -11.03 26.63 7.35
N LEU A 25 -11.64 25.98 6.37
CA LEU A 25 -12.84 25.18 6.57
C LEU A 25 -12.40 23.96 7.41
N PHE A 26 -12.53 24.05 8.73
CA PHE A 26 -12.44 22.89 9.60
C PHE A 26 -13.49 21.89 9.12
N ALA A 27 -13.05 20.75 8.59
CA ALA A 27 -13.86 19.56 8.55
C ALA A 27 -14.07 19.12 10.01
N SER A 28 -15.05 19.73 10.67
CA SER A 28 -15.63 19.19 11.88
C SER A 28 -16.24 17.84 11.50
N ILE A 29 -15.50 16.77 11.79
CA ILE A 29 -16.04 15.42 11.87
C ILE A 29 -17.11 15.50 12.95
N SER A 30 -18.36 15.64 12.53
CA SER A 30 -19.49 15.40 13.41
C SER A 30 -19.30 13.98 13.93
N LEU A 31 -18.96 13.82 15.21
CA LEU A 31 -19.16 12.56 15.91
C LEU A 31 -20.66 12.30 15.85
N GLY A 32 -21.10 11.58 14.81
CA GLY A 32 -22.44 11.02 14.76
C GLY A 32 -22.61 10.22 16.04
N ALA A 33 -23.66 10.52 16.80
CA ALA A 33 -24.03 9.72 17.96
C ALA A 33 -24.04 8.24 17.55
N GLN A 34 -23.38 7.38 18.32
CA GLN A 34 -23.37 5.93 18.11
C GLN A 34 -24.82 5.43 18.19
N THR A 35 -25.44 5.13 17.04
CA THR A 35 -26.87 4.79 16.98
C THR A 35 -27.18 3.31 17.22
N GLY A 36 -26.17 2.46 17.45
CA GLY A 36 -26.32 1.02 17.62
C GLY A 36 -25.78 0.45 18.92
N ALA A 37 -26.08 -0.83 19.18
CA ALA A 37 -25.73 -1.50 20.42
C ALA A 37 -24.20 -1.67 20.57
N THR A 38 -23.69 -1.48 21.79
CA THR A 38 -22.29 -1.78 22.11
C THR A 38 -22.20 -3.08 22.87
N TYR A 39 -21.34 -3.99 22.41
CA TYR A 39 -21.09 -5.28 23.04
C TYR A 39 -19.62 -5.47 23.40
N TYR A 40 -19.37 -6.37 24.35
CA TYR A 40 -18.05 -6.66 24.88
C TYR A 40 -17.79 -8.17 24.90
N VAL A 41 -16.60 -8.55 24.47
CA VAL A 41 -16.09 -9.93 24.48
C VAL A 41 -14.81 -9.99 25.31
N SER A 42 -14.66 -11.01 26.15
CA SER A 42 -13.49 -11.22 27.01
C SER A 42 -13.15 -12.71 27.10
N ALA A 43 -11.87 -13.06 27.07
CA ALA A 43 -11.40 -14.44 27.25
C ALA A 43 -11.77 -15.04 28.63
N SER A 44 -12.17 -14.22 29.60
CA SER A 44 -12.70 -14.65 30.91
C SER A 44 -14.23 -14.48 31.03
N GLY A 45 -14.92 -14.19 29.93
CA GLY A 45 -16.36 -13.98 29.88
C GLY A 45 -17.18 -15.28 29.90
N SER A 46 -18.47 -15.17 29.56
CA SER A 46 -19.35 -16.33 29.34
C SER A 46 -20.35 -16.00 28.24
N ASP A 47 -20.58 -16.92 27.31
CA ASP A 47 -21.59 -16.72 26.24
C ASP A 47 -23.04 -16.74 26.74
N SER A 48 -23.25 -17.09 28.01
CA SER A 48 -24.53 -16.92 28.72
C SER A 48 -24.75 -15.48 29.20
N ASN A 49 -23.72 -14.63 29.20
CA ASN A 49 -23.82 -13.24 29.62
C ASN A 49 -24.59 -12.38 28.61
N PRO A 50 -25.02 -11.17 28.97
CA PRO A 50 -25.68 -10.25 28.04
C PRO A 50 -24.74 -9.52 27.08
N GLY A 51 -23.42 -9.70 27.18
CA GLY A 51 -22.44 -9.01 26.33
C GLY A 51 -22.20 -7.55 26.72
N THR A 52 -22.46 -7.18 27.98
CA THR A 52 -22.23 -5.83 28.50
C THR A 52 -20.82 -5.69 29.04
N LEU A 53 -20.36 -4.46 29.30
CA LEU A 53 -19.02 -4.21 29.84
C LEU A 53 -18.75 -4.98 31.15
N ALA A 54 -19.76 -5.06 32.03
CA ALA A 54 -19.67 -5.75 33.31
C ALA A 54 -19.85 -7.28 33.22
N ALA A 55 -20.44 -7.76 32.11
CA ALA A 55 -20.69 -9.17 31.87
C ALA A 55 -20.49 -9.45 30.36
N PRO A 56 -19.22 -9.52 29.90
CA PRO A 56 -18.90 -9.73 28.50
C PRO A 56 -19.15 -11.17 28.06
N TRP A 57 -19.36 -11.37 26.76
CA TRP A 57 -19.36 -12.70 26.14
C TRP A 57 -17.98 -13.33 26.17
N LEU A 58 -17.92 -14.66 26.02
CA LEU A 58 -16.67 -15.41 25.99
C LEU A 58 -16.06 -15.41 24.58
N THR A 59 -16.89 -15.65 23.56
CA THR A 59 -16.42 -15.88 22.17
C THR A 59 -16.72 -14.69 21.26
N ILE A 60 -15.85 -14.45 20.27
CA ILE A 60 -16.10 -13.45 19.22
C ILE A 60 -17.20 -13.97 18.29
N GLN A 61 -17.28 -15.29 18.06
CA GLN A 61 -18.36 -15.87 17.27
C GLN A 61 -19.74 -15.62 17.88
N LYS A 62 -19.89 -15.64 19.21
CA LYS A 62 -21.15 -15.26 19.88
C LYS A 62 -21.55 -13.82 19.56
N ALA A 63 -20.59 -12.91 19.53
CA ALA A 63 -20.81 -11.53 19.16
C ALA A 63 -21.18 -11.40 17.67
N ALA A 64 -20.47 -12.09 16.77
CA ALA A 64 -20.77 -12.09 15.33
C ALA A 64 -22.20 -12.58 15.02
N ASN A 65 -22.66 -13.62 15.72
CA ASN A 65 -24.02 -14.13 15.61
C ASN A 65 -25.10 -13.17 16.12
N THR A 66 -24.74 -12.24 17.01
CA THR A 66 -25.70 -11.34 17.68
C THR A 66 -25.70 -9.94 17.09
N ALA A 67 -24.56 -9.47 16.59
CA ALA A 67 -24.40 -8.12 16.06
C ALA A 67 -25.31 -7.87 14.85
N THR A 68 -26.00 -6.73 14.88
CA THR A 68 -26.83 -6.21 13.79
C THR A 68 -26.32 -4.84 13.35
N ALA A 69 -26.82 -4.31 12.24
CA ALA A 69 -26.41 -3.01 11.72
C ALA A 69 -26.29 -1.91 12.79
N GLY A 70 -25.15 -1.22 12.80
CA GLY A 70 -24.77 -0.17 13.75
C GLY A 70 -24.11 -0.67 15.03
N ALA A 71 -24.05 -1.99 15.26
CA ALA A 71 -23.41 -2.52 16.45
C ALA A 71 -21.89 -2.33 16.44
N THR A 72 -21.33 -2.02 17.60
CA THR A 72 -19.88 -2.02 17.84
C THR A 72 -19.55 -3.09 18.88
N VAL A 73 -18.63 -3.99 18.54
CA VAL A 73 -18.14 -5.04 19.42
C VAL A 73 -16.70 -4.71 19.79
N TYR A 74 -16.46 -4.49 21.08
CA TYR A 74 -15.12 -4.34 21.64
C TYR A 74 -14.64 -5.68 22.19
N VAL A 75 -13.51 -6.16 21.71
CA VAL A 75 -12.90 -7.42 22.15
C VAL A 75 -11.71 -7.10 23.04
N PHE A 76 -11.79 -7.48 24.32
CA PHE A 76 -10.68 -7.28 25.26
C PHE A 76 -9.44 -8.08 24.84
N GLY A 77 -8.27 -7.61 25.27
CA GLY A 77 -7.02 -8.31 25.04
C GLY A 77 -7.06 -9.72 25.65
N GLY A 78 -6.55 -10.68 24.89
CA GLY A 78 -6.64 -12.10 25.22
C GLY A 78 -6.46 -12.96 23.98
N VAL A 79 -6.29 -14.27 24.19
CA VAL A 79 -6.16 -15.26 23.11
C VAL A 79 -7.50 -15.97 22.93
N TYR A 80 -8.00 -15.96 21.70
CA TYR A 80 -9.26 -16.56 21.27
C TYR A 80 -8.97 -17.62 20.21
N THR A 81 -9.04 -18.89 20.59
CA THR A 81 -8.84 -20.02 19.67
C THR A 81 -10.17 -20.36 18.98
N GLU A 82 -10.48 -19.63 17.92
CA GLU A 82 -11.74 -19.77 17.18
C GLU A 82 -11.59 -19.40 15.70
N ILE A 83 -12.59 -19.78 14.90
CA ILE A 83 -12.82 -19.28 13.54
C ILE A 83 -14.10 -18.48 13.58
N VAL A 84 -14.04 -17.23 13.11
CA VAL A 84 -15.15 -16.28 13.18
C VAL A 84 -15.76 -16.09 11.81
N SER A 85 -17.03 -16.48 11.68
CA SER A 85 -17.85 -16.28 10.49
C SER A 85 -18.98 -15.28 10.76
N PHE A 86 -19.19 -14.36 9.82
CA PHE A 86 -20.20 -13.31 9.93
C PHE A 86 -21.51 -13.73 9.24
N PRO A 87 -22.67 -13.66 9.91
CA PRO A 87 -23.96 -13.96 9.27
C PRO A 87 -24.77 -12.71 8.87
N ASN A 88 -24.38 -11.51 9.32
CA ASN A 88 -25.18 -10.30 9.21
C ASN A 88 -24.42 -9.15 8.55
N SER A 89 -25.13 -8.32 7.78
CA SER A 89 -24.62 -7.08 7.21
C SER A 89 -24.91 -5.86 8.10
N GLY A 90 -24.04 -4.86 8.01
CA GLY A 90 -24.37 -3.49 8.37
C GLY A 90 -25.11 -2.75 7.26
N THR A 91 -25.15 -1.43 7.36
CA THR A 91 -25.58 -0.52 6.29
C THR A 91 -24.59 0.63 6.15
N ALA A 92 -24.60 1.37 5.04
CA ALA A 92 -23.74 2.54 4.84
C ALA A 92 -23.79 3.57 5.99
N LYS A 93 -24.94 3.71 6.66
CA LYS A 93 -25.13 4.64 7.79
C LYS A 93 -24.89 3.99 9.15
N ALA A 94 -24.83 2.67 9.20
CA ALA A 94 -24.77 1.89 10.43
C ALA A 94 -23.96 0.59 10.16
N PRO A 95 -22.64 0.70 9.94
CA PRO A 95 -21.78 -0.47 9.77
C PRO A 95 -21.74 -1.30 11.06
N ILE A 96 -21.42 -2.59 10.92
CA ILE A 96 -21.08 -3.45 12.05
C ILE A 96 -19.56 -3.34 12.25
N THR A 97 -19.12 -3.00 13.45
CA THR A 97 -17.69 -2.85 13.77
C THR A 97 -17.27 -3.87 14.80
N PHE A 98 -16.22 -4.62 14.51
CA PHE A 98 -15.48 -5.44 15.46
C PHE A 98 -14.09 -4.82 15.60
N GLN A 99 -13.69 -4.56 16.83
CA GLN A 99 -12.37 -4.02 17.10
C GLN A 99 -11.82 -4.48 18.43
N SER A 100 -10.50 -4.55 18.55
CA SER A 100 -9.86 -4.67 19.85
C SER A 100 -10.28 -3.52 20.77
N TYR A 101 -10.42 -3.82 22.05
CA TYR A 101 -10.72 -2.83 23.07
C TYR A 101 -9.57 -1.81 23.10
N PRO A 102 -9.86 -0.49 23.12
CA PRO A 102 -8.84 0.54 23.04
C PRO A 102 -7.66 0.30 24.00
N GLY A 103 -6.43 0.29 23.45
CA GLY A 103 -5.19 0.06 24.20
C GLY A 103 -4.86 -1.41 24.50
N GLN A 104 -5.64 -2.35 23.98
CA GLN A 104 -5.41 -3.79 24.10
C GLN A 104 -5.42 -4.43 22.71
N THR A 105 -4.81 -5.60 22.57
CA THR A 105 -4.81 -6.39 21.33
C THR A 105 -5.52 -7.71 21.57
N ALA A 106 -6.64 -7.94 20.88
CA ALA A 106 -7.29 -9.25 20.84
C ALA A 106 -6.63 -10.13 19.78
N ILE A 107 -6.28 -11.36 20.18
CA ILE A 107 -5.57 -12.31 19.33
C ILE A 107 -6.52 -13.44 18.94
N ILE A 108 -6.77 -13.63 17.64
CA ILE A 108 -7.45 -14.81 17.10
C ILE A 108 -6.37 -15.80 16.68
N ASP A 109 -6.31 -16.95 17.35
CA ASP A 109 -5.21 -17.91 17.24
C ASP A 109 -5.70 -19.25 16.64
N GLY A 110 -5.13 -19.63 15.50
CA GLY A 110 -5.46 -20.85 14.76
C GLY A 110 -4.81 -22.14 15.28
N THR A 111 -4.02 -22.08 16.36
CA THR A 111 -3.27 -23.23 16.86
C THR A 111 -4.19 -24.42 17.16
N GLY A 112 -3.94 -25.54 16.47
CA GLY A 112 -4.69 -26.79 16.66
C GLY A 112 -6.06 -26.81 15.97
N LEU A 113 -6.43 -25.79 15.21
CA LEU A 113 -7.65 -25.79 14.40
C LEU A 113 -7.42 -26.52 13.09
N THR A 114 -8.44 -27.27 12.64
CA THR A 114 -8.43 -27.94 11.34
C THR A 114 -9.00 -27.02 10.27
N VAL A 115 -8.34 -26.99 9.12
CA VAL A 115 -8.75 -26.20 7.94
C VAL A 115 -9.52 -27.10 6.97
N SER A 116 -10.71 -26.67 6.55
CA SER A 116 -11.52 -27.37 5.54
C SER A 116 -11.85 -26.45 4.37
N GLY A 117 -11.43 -26.82 3.15
CA GLY A 117 -11.49 -25.92 1.99
C GLY A 117 -10.63 -24.67 2.24
N THR A 118 -11.01 -23.56 1.61
CA THR A 118 -10.48 -22.24 2.03
C THR A 118 -11.15 -21.84 3.33
N GLN A 119 -10.37 -21.35 4.29
CA GLN A 119 -10.92 -20.95 5.59
C GLN A 119 -10.06 -19.87 6.23
N GLY A 120 -10.67 -18.71 6.50
CA GLY A 120 -10.04 -17.62 7.25
C GLY A 120 -10.27 -17.77 8.76
N LEU A 121 -9.34 -17.32 9.59
CA LEU A 121 -9.62 -17.02 11.01
C LEU A 121 -10.79 -16.03 11.13
N ILE A 122 -10.88 -15.11 10.18
CA ILE A 122 -12.06 -14.29 9.90
C ILE A 122 -12.59 -14.64 8.51
N THR A 123 -13.85 -15.07 8.44
CA THR A 123 -14.53 -15.40 7.18
C THR A 123 -15.77 -14.51 6.98
N ILE A 124 -15.79 -13.75 5.89
CA ILE A 124 -16.93 -12.93 5.44
C ILE A 124 -17.38 -13.50 4.10
N SER A 125 -18.43 -14.33 4.12
CA SER A 125 -18.88 -15.09 2.95
C SER A 125 -20.33 -14.80 2.58
N GLY A 126 -20.62 -14.74 1.28
CA GLY A 126 -21.95 -14.53 0.73
C GLY A 126 -22.19 -13.07 0.37
N ALA A 127 -23.42 -12.57 0.54
CA ALA A 127 -23.81 -11.21 0.20
C ALA A 127 -23.75 -10.28 1.44
N LEU A 128 -22.55 -10.11 2.01
CA LEU A 128 -22.33 -9.37 3.25
C LEU A 128 -21.76 -7.98 2.98
N SER A 129 -22.14 -6.99 3.79
CA SER A 129 -21.76 -5.58 3.54
C SER A 129 -21.59 -4.79 4.82
N TYR A 130 -20.80 -3.72 4.76
CA TYR A 130 -20.62 -2.74 5.83
C TYR A 130 -20.15 -3.37 7.15
N ILE A 131 -19.10 -4.21 7.06
CA ILE A 131 -18.44 -4.85 8.19
C ILE A 131 -17.03 -4.26 8.30
N THR A 132 -16.66 -3.79 9.49
CA THR A 132 -15.31 -3.32 9.80
C THR A 132 -14.66 -4.26 10.81
N ILE A 133 -13.47 -4.76 10.47
CA ILE A 133 -12.60 -5.56 11.33
C ILE A 133 -11.34 -4.75 11.59
N SER A 134 -11.07 -4.41 12.86
CA SER A 134 -9.99 -3.47 13.19
C SER A 134 -9.13 -3.87 14.39
N GLY A 135 -7.81 -3.80 14.23
CA GLY A 135 -6.89 -3.88 15.37
C GLY A 135 -6.70 -5.26 15.97
N PHE A 136 -6.98 -6.35 15.24
CA PHE A 136 -6.77 -7.72 15.71
C PHE A 136 -5.37 -8.23 15.34
N GLU A 137 -4.85 -9.16 16.14
CA GLU A 137 -3.78 -10.06 15.74
C GLU A 137 -4.40 -11.39 15.29
N LEU A 138 -4.08 -11.85 14.07
CA LEU A 138 -4.56 -13.08 13.46
C LEU A 138 -3.36 -13.97 13.18
N ARG A 139 -3.26 -15.13 13.84
CA ARG A 139 -2.05 -15.94 13.74
C ARG A 139 -2.22 -17.45 13.82
N ASN A 140 -1.15 -18.16 13.45
CA ASN A 140 -0.95 -19.59 13.71
C ASN A 140 -2.00 -20.53 13.11
N LEU A 141 -2.65 -20.15 12.01
CA LEU A 141 -3.51 -21.08 11.25
C LEU A 141 -2.65 -21.82 10.22
N SER A 142 -2.59 -23.14 10.30
CA SER A 142 -1.73 -23.93 9.43
C SER A 142 -2.36 -25.24 8.99
N THR A 143 -1.84 -25.80 7.89
CA THR A 143 -2.26 -27.10 7.36
C THR A 143 -1.08 -27.89 6.79
N SER A 144 -1.24 -29.21 6.76
CA SER A 144 -0.41 -30.15 6.01
C SER A 144 -1.23 -31.02 5.05
N GLY A 145 -2.47 -30.61 4.77
CA GLY A 145 -3.37 -31.27 3.83
C GLY A 145 -3.81 -30.30 2.72
N ASP A 146 -4.99 -30.55 2.14
CA ASP A 146 -5.51 -29.83 0.97
C ASP A 146 -6.31 -28.55 1.32
N GLY A 147 -6.45 -28.22 2.61
CA GLY A 147 -7.08 -26.98 3.05
C GLY A 147 -6.25 -25.75 2.67
N VAL A 148 -6.88 -24.57 2.64
CA VAL A 148 -6.23 -23.28 2.37
C VAL A 148 -6.45 -22.36 3.58
N PRO A 149 -5.51 -22.34 4.56
CA PRO A 149 -5.63 -21.48 5.72
C PRO A 149 -5.41 -20.03 5.32
N CYS A 150 -6.26 -19.16 5.86
CA CYS A 150 -6.19 -17.73 5.65
C CYS A 150 -6.25 -16.96 6.98
N GLY A 151 -5.60 -15.79 7.05
CA GLY A 151 -5.87 -14.84 8.14
C GLY A 151 -7.30 -14.28 7.99
N VAL A 152 -7.57 -13.67 6.84
CA VAL A 152 -8.89 -13.15 6.45
C VAL A 152 -9.30 -13.73 5.11
N TRP A 153 -10.54 -14.24 5.03
CA TRP A 153 -11.13 -14.69 3.78
C TRP A 153 -12.48 -14.01 3.54
N ILE A 154 -12.55 -13.21 2.48
CA ILE A 154 -13.77 -12.56 2.01
C ILE A 154 -14.17 -13.22 0.68
N THR A 155 -15.42 -13.64 0.53
CA THR A 155 -15.89 -14.23 -0.72
C THR A 155 -17.38 -13.97 -0.98
N GLY A 156 -17.77 -13.90 -2.26
CA GLY A 156 -19.15 -13.64 -2.65
C GLY A 156 -19.32 -12.24 -3.24
N SER A 157 -20.18 -11.44 -2.63
CA SER A 157 -20.47 -10.06 -3.03
C SER A 157 -20.69 -9.17 -1.81
N GLY A 158 -20.54 -7.86 -1.98
CA GLY A 158 -20.67 -6.96 -0.85
C GLY A 158 -20.26 -5.54 -1.14
N THR A 159 -20.53 -4.64 -0.20
CA THR A 159 -20.07 -3.26 -0.28
C THR A 159 -19.59 -2.76 1.08
N GLY A 160 -18.56 -1.92 1.13
CA GLY A 160 -18.12 -1.22 2.33
C GLY A 160 -17.51 -2.12 3.41
N ILE A 161 -16.82 -3.21 3.03
CA ILE A 161 -16.07 -4.05 3.97
C ILE A 161 -14.71 -3.38 4.23
N HIS A 162 -14.34 -3.24 5.49
CA HIS A 162 -13.06 -2.64 5.89
C HIS A 162 -12.25 -3.62 6.74
N ILE A 163 -11.02 -3.93 6.32
CA ILE A 163 -10.03 -4.70 7.07
C ILE A 163 -8.90 -3.74 7.42
N LEU A 164 -8.89 -3.29 8.68
CA LEU A 164 -8.10 -2.16 9.12
C LEU A 164 -7.11 -2.57 10.20
N ASN A 165 -5.86 -2.13 10.11
CA ASN A 165 -4.96 -2.11 11.25
C ASN A 165 -4.74 -3.48 11.93
N ASN A 166 -4.83 -4.59 11.18
CA ASN A 166 -4.66 -5.93 11.72
C ASN A 166 -3.22 -6.42 11.52
N LEU A 167 -2.74 -7.24 12.46
CA LEU A 167 -1.48 -7.96 12.37
C LEU A 167 -1.77 -9.40 11.95
N ILE A 168 -1.33 -9.83 10.78
CA ILE A 168 -1.66 -11.15 10.22
C ILE A 168 -0.36 -11.90 9.96
N HIS A 169 -0.14 -13.03 10.63
CA HIS A 169 1.14 -13.71 10.50
C HIS A 169 1.11 -15.21 10.80
N ASN A 170 2.16 -15.91 10.38
CA ASN A 170 2.29 -17.35 10.59
C ASN A 170 1.06 -18.13 10.07
N ILE A 171 0.54 -17.72 8.92
CA ILE A 171 -0.46 -18.48 8.16
C ILE A 171 0.29 -19.34 7.14
N VAL A 172 0.16 -20.66 7.26
CA VAL A 172 1.14 -21.58 6.68
C VAL A 172 0.47 -22.80 6.05
N THR A 173 0.84 -23.10 4.81
CA THR A 173 0.75 -24.46 4.28
C THR A 173 2.12 -25.13 4.30
N THR A 174 2.15 -26.40 4.69
CA THR A 174 3.35 -27.26 4.59
C THR A 174 3.23 -28.29 3.47
N THR A 175 2.08 -28.31 2.79
CA THR A 175 1.83 -29.17 1.64
C THR A 175 2.59 -28.61 0.43
N LYS A 176 3.40 -29.44 -0.22
CA LYS A 176 4.01 -29.07 -1.51
C LYS A 176 2.87 -28.86 -2.53
N ARG A 177 2.81 -27.70 -3.19
CA ARG A 177 1.67 -27.27 -4.01
C ARG A 177 0.36 -27.06 -3.25
N GLY A 178 0.44 -26.85 -1.93
CA GLY A 178 -0.68 -26.33 -1.16
C GLY A 178 -0.82 -24.83 -1.34
N ASN A 179 -1.87 -24.27 -0.75
CA ASN A 179 -2.10 -22.82 -0.72
C ASN A 179 -2.32 -22.36 0.73
N ALA A 180 -1.95 -21.12 1.03
CA ALA A 180 -2.33 -20.39 2.24
C ALA A 180 -2.32 -18.89 1.93
N CYS A 181 -2.96 -18.08 2.76
CA CYS A 181 -3.03 -16.64 2.51
C CYS A 181 -2.98 -15.80 3.79
N GLY A 182 -2.47 -14.57 3.69
CA GLY A 182 -2.71 -13.57 4.72
C GLY A 182 -4.14 -13.06 4.62
N LEU A 183 -4.49 -12.51 3.46
CA LEU A 183 -5.81 -11.94 3.18
C LEU A 183 -6.25 -12.23 1.75
N PHE A 184 -7.38 -12.90 1.58
CA PHE A 184 -8.07 -13.06 0.29
C PHE A 184 -9.40 -12.31 0.28
N ALA A 185 -9.70 -11.62 -0.83
CA ALA A 185 -11.05 -11.17 -1.15
C ALA A 185 -11.44 -11.54 -2.58
N TYR A 186 -12.34 -12.53 -2.71
CA TYR A 186 -12.69 -13.15 -3.99
C TYR A 186 -14.14 -12.81 -4.37
N GLY A 187 -14.32 -11.99 -5.40
CA GLY A 187 -15.61 -11.61 -5.95
C GLY A 187 -16.21 -12.71 -6.82
N THR A 188 -17.00 -13.60 -6.24
CA THR A 188 -17.51 -14.82 -6.91
C THR A 188 -18.94 -14.68 -7.47
N SER A 189 -19.45 -13.45 -7.55
CA SER A 189 -20.81 -13.13 -7.99
C SER A 189 -20.83 -12.01 -9.04
N GLN A 190 -21.95 -11.86 -9.78
CA GLN A 190 -22.14 -10.76 -10.73
C GLN A 190 -22.30 -9.41 -10.01
N THR A 191 -22.83 -9.43 -8.79
CA THR A 191 -22.72 -8.28 -7.89
C THR A 191 -21.30 -8.26 -7.32
N PRO A 192 -20.56 -7.14 -7.43
CA PRO A 192 -19.18 -7.10 -6.99
C PRO A 192 -19.05 -7.13 -5.47
N ILE A 193 -17.84 -7.42 -5.00
CA ILE A 193 -17.33 -6.83 -3.76
C ILE A 193 -16.85 -5.41 -4.14
N THR A 194 -17.36 -4.37 -3.47
CA THR A 194 -17.00 -2.98 -3.79
C THR A 194 -16.81 -2.11 -2.56
N GLU A 195 -16.15 -0.96 -2.71
CA GLU A 195 -15.76 -0.11 -1.58
C GLU A 195 -15.01 -0.90 -0.48
N LEU A 196 -14.25 -1.93 -0.89
CA LEU A 196 -13.38 -2.70 0.00
C LEU A 196 -12.18 -1.82 0.38
N VAL A 197 -11.92 -1.69 1.67
CA VAL A 197 -10.73 -1.00 2.18
C VAL A 197 -9.89 -1.97 2.97
N VAL A 198 -8.67 -2.22 2.50
CA VAL A 198 -7.63 -2.97 3.21
C VAL A 198 -6.53 -1.98 3.54
N SER A 199 -6.45 -1.53 4.79
CA SER A 199 -5.52 -0.45 5.15
C SER A 199 -4.92 -0.57 6.54
N GLY A 200 -3.64 -0.19 6.66
CA GLY A 200 -2.93 -0.21 7.94
C GLY A 200 -2.56 -1.61 8.43
N ASN A 201 -2.76 -2.65 7.62
CA ASN A 201 -2.48 -4.03 8.05
C ASN A 201 -1.00 -4.37 7.87
N GLU A 202 -0.49 -5.26 8.71
CA GLU A 202 0.85 -5.83 8.61
C GLU A 202 0.73 -7.35 8.38
N LEU A 203 1.33 -7.85 7.30
CA LEU A 203 1.28 -9.25 6.87
C LEU A 203 2.70 -9.82 6.77
N TYR A 204 3.04 -10.79 7.62
CA TYR A 204 4.40 -11.34 7.66
C TYR A 204 4.52 -12.80 8.08
N ASN A 205 5.68 -13.41 7.81
CA ASN A 205 5.94 -14.83 8.09
C ASN A 205 4.89 -15.78 7.49
N LEU A 206 4.37 -15.43 6.30
CA LEU A 206 3.42 -16.24 5.57
C LEU A 206 4.16 -17.28 4.73
N LYS A 207 3.62 -18.50 4.71
CA LYS A 207 4.07 -19.59 3.82
C LYS A 207 2.91 -20.01 2.96
N THR A 208 2.77 -19.33 1.84
CA THR A 208 1.54 -19.31 1.04
C THR A 208 1.48 -20.43 0.01
N GLY A 209 2.57 -21.19 -0.18
CA GLY A 209 2.61 -22.25 -1.18
C GLY A 209 2.51 -21.65 -2.57
N ASN A 210 1.54 -22.08 -3.38
CA ASN A 210 1.27 -21.52 -4.72
C ASN A 210 0.38 -20.26 -4.71
N SER A 211 0.16 -19.66 -3.55
CA SER A 211 -0.68 -18.47 -3.41
C SER A 211 0.11 -17.27 -2.90
N GLU A 212 -0.57 -16.15 -2.72
CA GLU A 212 0.03 -14.85 -2.39
C GLU A 212 -0.31 -14.41 -0.96
N SER A 213 0.40 -13.40 -0.49
CA SER A 213 0.23 -12.86 0.86
C SER A 213 -1.10 -12.10 0.98
N MET A 214 -1.43 -11.24 0.00
CA MET A 214 -2.66 -10.47 -0.08
C MET A 214 -3.21 -10.46 -1.50
N THR A 215 -4.45 -10.91 -1.68
CA THR A 215 -5.01 -11.13 -3.03
C THR A 215 -6.44 -10.59 -3.15
N LEU A 216 -6.69 -9.83 -4.21
CA LEU A 216 -8.03 -9.45 -4.66
C LEU A 216 -8.30 -10.08 -6.02
N ASN A 217 -9.31 -10.94 -6.13
CA ASN A 217 -9.55 -11.75 -7.34
C ASN A 217 -11.04 -11.75 -7.74
N GLY A 218 -11.34 -11.90 -9.03
CA GLY A 218 -12.69 -11.93 -9.56
C GLY A 218 -13.38 -10.57 -9.51
N ASN A 219 -14.70 -10.53 -9.27
CA ASN A 219 -15.50 -9.30 -9.33
C ASN A 219 -15.30 -8.39 -8.09
N VAL A 220 -14.10 -7.86 -7.91
CA VAL A 220 -13.77 -6.89 -6.85
C VAL A 220 -13.51 -5.54 -7.51
N THR A 221 -14.30 -4.52 -7.19
CA THR A 221 -14.21 -3.21 -7.87
C THR A 221 -14.19 -2.03 -6.91
N HIS A 222 -13.56 -0.91 -7.26
CA HIS A 222 -13.54 0.30 -6.42
C HIS A 222 -12.94 0.04 -5.02
N PHE A 223 -11.87 -0.74 -4.99
CA PHE A 223 -11.16 -1.10 -3.76
C PHE A 223 -10.01 -0.14 -3.46
N LYS A 224 -9.59 -0.12 -2.19
CA LYS A 224 -8.40 0.58 -1.72
C LYS A 224 -7.53 -0.38 -0.91
N VAL A 225 -6.33 -0.65 -1.39
CA VAL A 225 -5.27 -1.35 -0.66
C VAL A 225 -4.21 -0.31 -0.31
N THR A 226 -4.31 0.27 0.89
CA THR A 226 -3.51 1.45 1.23
C THR A 226 -2.77 1.33 2.53
N ASN A 227 -1.52 1.77 2.56
CA ASN A 227 -0.73 1.80 3.79
C ASN A 227 -0.71 0.42 4.46
N ASN A 228 -0.41 -0.65 3.72
CA ASN A 228 -0.15 -1.95 4.33
C ASN A 228 1.35 -2.20 4.33
N LEU A 229 1.80 -2.97 5.31
CA LEU A 229 3.16 -3.48 5.40
C LEU A 229 3.13 -4.97 5.09
N VAL A 230 3.74 -5.40 3.98
CA VAL A 230 3.75 -6.82 3.58
C VAL A 230 5.18 -7.27 3.45
N HIS A 231 5.61 -8.22 4.28
CA HIS A 231 7.04 -8.55 4.34
C HIS A 231 7.35 -9.92 4.88
N ASP A 232 8.58 -10.38 4.64
CA ASP A 232 9.09 -11.65 5.15
C ASP A 232 8.16 -12.82 4.78
N ASN A 233 7.67 -12.81 3.55
CA ASN A 233 6.78 -13.83 2.99
C ASN A 233 7.50 -14.54 1.84
N ASN A 234 7.22 -15.82 1.67
CA ASN A 234 7.95 -16.65 0.71
C ASN A 234 7.26 -16.75 -0.67
N ASN A 235 6.30 -15.87 -0.96
CA ASN A 235 5.69 -15.73 -2.27
C ASN A 235 5.07 -14.33 -2.38
N ILE A 236 4.44 -14.04 -3.51
CA ILE A 236 3.93 -12.74 -3.94
C ILE A 236 3.33 -11.90 -2.80
N GLY A 237 3.67 -10.62 -2.79
CA GLY A 237 3.28 -9.65 -1.76
C GLY A 237 1.82 -9.22 -1.89
N ILE A 238 1.50 -8.38 -2.88
CA ILE A 238 0.14 -7.90 -3.13
C ILE A 238 -0.22 -8.19 -4.57
N ASP A 239 -1.28 -8.97 -4.77
CA ASP A 239 -1.74 -9.38 -6.09
C ASP A 239 -3.20 -8.95 -6.35
N ILE A 240 -3.41 -8.43 -7.55
CA ILE A 240 -4.70 -8.02 -8.08
C ILE A 240 -4.99 -8.86 -9.32
N ILE A 241 -5.90 -9.82 -9.17
CA ILE A 241 -6.07 -10.93 -10.11
C ILE A 241 -7.32 -10.78 -10.98
N GLY A 242 -7.21 -11.20 -12.23
CA GLY A 242 -8.31 -11.49 -13.14
C GLY A 242 -8.09 -12.78 -13.93
N TYR A 243 -9.18 -13.27 -14.53
CA TYR A 243 -9.21 -14.37 -15.49
C TYR A 243 -8.88 -15.78 -14.96
N GLU A 244 -8.84 -15.98 -13.64
CA GLU A 244 -8.63 -17.30 -13.03
C GLU A 244 -9.88 -18.19 -12.95
N GLY A 245 -11.05 -17.67 -13.29
CA GLY A 245 -12.34 -18.35 -13.14
C GLY A 245 -12.97 -18.17 -11.75
N THR A 246 -12.47 -17.22 -10.96
CA THR A 246 -12.99 -16.88 -9.63
C THR A 246 -14.34 -16.15 -9.74
N GLY A 247 -14.42 -15.15 -10.62
CA GLY A 247 -15.63 -14.41 -10.93
C GLY A 247 -16.49 -15.09 -12.01
N PRO A 248 -17.79 -14.73 -12.09
CA PRO A 248 -18.66 -15.28 -13.12
C PRO A 248 -18.36 -14.69 -14.51
N VAL A 249 -18.90 -15.34 -15.54
CA VAL A 249 -18.88 -14.84 -16.92
C VAL A 249 -19.25 -13.36 -16.98
N GLY A 250 -18.32 -12.50 -17.40
CA GLY A 250 -18.60 -11.05 -17.41
C GLY A 250 -17.76 -10.21 -16.43
N TYR A 251 -17.20 -10.85 -15.39
CA TYR A 251 -16.90 -10.16 -14.14
C TYR A 251 -15.69 -10.76 -13.41
N ASP A 252 -14.82 -11.45 -14.12
CA ASP A 252 -13.69 -12.16 -13.54
C ASP A 252 -12.40 -11.33 -13.60
N GLN A 253 -12.42 -10.14 -12.99
CA GLN A 253 -11.31 -9.22 -13.01
C GLN A 253 -11.41 -8.19 -11.88
N ALA A 254 -10.43 -8.17 -10.99
CA ALA A 254 -10.34 -7.13 -9.99
C ALA A 254 -9.97 -5.79 -10.66
N SER A 255 -10.75 -4.75 -10.39
CA SER A 255 -10.66 -3.51 -11.17
C SER A 255 -11.01 -2.22 -10.43
N TYR A 256 -10.73 -1.07 -11.04
CA TYR A 256 -11.06 0.26 -10.49
C TYR A 256 -10.44 0.51 -9.12
N GLY A 257 -9.21 0.04 -8.92
CA GLY A 257 -8.55 -0.01 -7.62
C GLY A 257 -7.51 1.08 -7.39
N LEU A 258 -7.22 1.34 -6.11
CA LEU A 258 -6.06 2.09 -5.67
C LEU A 258 -5.17 1.23 -4.77
N VAL A 259 -3.93 1.02 -5.17
CA VAL A 259 -2.88 0.37 -4.38
C VAL A 259 -1.84 1.43 -4.06
N SER A 260 -1.90 2.03 -2.86
CA SER A 260 -1.10 3.22 -2.55
C SER A 260 -0.52 3.29 -1.15
N GLY A 261 0.72 3.76 -1.03
CA GLY A 261 1.37 3.94 0.27
C GLY A 261 1.75 2.63 0.95
N ASN A 262 1.70 1.50 0.26
CA ASN A 262 2.11 0.23 0.82
C ASN A 262 3.64 0.15 0.83
N THR A 263 4.17 -0.57 1.81
CA THR A 263 5.57 -0.96 1.84
C THR A 263 5.63 -2.48 1.73
N VAL A 264 6.30 -2.96 0.69
CA VAL A 264 6.44 -4.40 0.43
C VAL A 264 7.92 -4.74 0.34
N TYR A 265 8.38 -5.67 1.16
CA TYR A 265 9.81 -6.02 1.18
C TYR A 265 10.11 -7.42 1.65
N ASN A 266 11.28 -7.93 1.30
CA ASN A 266 11.70 -9.30 1.61
C ASN A 266 10.64 -10.34 1.19
N ILE A 267 10.19 -10.21 -0.06
CA ILE A 267 9.29 -11.14 -0.72
C ILE A 267 10.11 -11.98 -1.67
N SER A 268 10.18 -13.29 -1.45
CA SER A 268 11.03 -14.13 -2.31
C SER A 268 10.59 -15.59 -2.39
N GLY A 269 10.58 -16.12 -3.63
CA GLY A 269 10.31 -17.52 -3.94
C GLY A 269 11.45 -18.47 -3.57
N ILE A 270 12.65 -17.93 -3.28
CA ILE A 270 13.89 -18.72 -3.12
C ILE A 270 13.82 -19.74 -1.97
N ALA A 271 12.95 -19.52 -0.99
CA ALA A 271 12.70 -20.40 0.15
C ALA A 271 11.36 -21.16 0.04
N ASN A 272 10.67 -21.06 -1.09
CA ASN A 272 9.36 -21.65 -1.31
C ASN A 272 9.44 -22.91 -2.18
N PRO A 273 9.22 -24.11 -1.61
CA PRO A 273 9.31 -25.36 -2.37
C PRO A 273 8.17 -25.54 -3.40
N SER A 274 7.17 -24.66 -3.38
CA SER A 274 6.11 -24.58 -4.38
C SER A 274 6.55 -23.84 -5.66
N GLU A 275 7.44 -22.84 -5.53
CA GLU A 275 7.92 -21.96 -6.61
C GLU A 275 9.32 -22.33 -7.10
N GLY A 276 9.61 -23.62 -7.18
CA GLY A 276 10.90 -24.08 -7.73
C GLY A 276 12.17 -23.74 -6.93
N LEU A 277 12.07 -22.93 -5.85
CA LEU A 277 13.19 -22.30 -5.15
C LEU A 277 13.94 -21.31 -6.03
N GLU A 278 13.20 -20.39 -6.66
CA GLU A 278 13.71 -19.41 -7.61
C GLU A 278 13.38 -17.98 -7.17
N TYR A 279 13.95 -16.98 -7.84
CA TYR A 279 13.68 -15.57 -7.54
C TYR A 279 12.55 -15.06 -8.45
N ASP A 280 11.34 -15.55 -8.25
CA ASP A 280 10.17 -15.35 -9.10
C ASP A 280 8.94 -14.78 -8.37
N ALA A 281 9.10 -14.32 -7.12
CA ALA A 281 8.00 -13.73 -6.36
C ALA A 281 7.90 -12.21 -6.53
N ASP A 282 6.74 -11.74 -6.98
CA ASP A 282 6.42 -10.33 -7.07
C ASP A 282 6.25 -9.62 -5.73
N GLY A 283 6.74 -8.40 -5.62
CA GLY A 283 6.31 -7.47 -4.59
C GLY A 283 4.88 -7.01 -4.83
N LEU A 284 4.60 -6.54 -6.05
CA LEU A 284 3.27 -6.16 -6.52
C LEU A 284 2.98 -6.91 -7.82
N TYR A 285 1.78 -7.43 -7.96
CA TYR A 285 1.36 -8.06 -9.20
C TYR A 285 0.00 -7.52 -9.65
N CYS A 286 -0.06 -7.05 -10.89
CA CYS A 286 -1.30 -6.95 -11.64
C CYS A 286 -1.38 -8.19 -12.54
N ASP A 287 -1.85 -9.32 -12.00
CA ASP A 287 -2.15 -10.51 -12.78
C ASP A 287 -3.53 -10.39 -13.42
N GLY A 288 -3.59 -9.73 -14.57
CA GLY A 288 -4.84 -9.56 -15.30
C GLY A 288 -5.78 -8.58 -14.62
N CYS A 289 -5.28 -7.67 -13.79
CA CYS A 289 -6.08 -6.57 -13.22
C CYS A 289 -6.55 -5.57 -14.31
N ALA A 290 -7.56 -4.74 -14.00
CA ALA A 290 -7.96 -3.63 -14.89
C ALA A 290 -8.20 -2.29 -14.19
N TYR A 291 -7.73 -1.19 -14.77
CA TYR A 291 -8.02 0.16 -14.27
C TYR A 291 -7.56 0.35 -12.81
N VAL A 292 -6.33 -0.04 -12.51
CA VAL A 292 -5.76 0.03 -11.15
C VAL A 292 -4.61 1.02 -11.11
N THR A 293 -4.62 1.92 -10.13
CA THR A 293 -3.50 2.83 -9.87
C THR A 293 -2.61 2.25 -8.76
N PHE A 294 -1.34 2.02 -9.07
CA PHE A 294 -0.30 1.69 -8.10
C PHE A 294 0.54 2.94 -7.85
N GLU A 295 0.38 3.61 -6.70
CA GLU A 295 1.10 4.86 -6.45
C GLU A 295 1.69 5.04 -5.07
N ARG A 296 2.90 5.63 -5.00
CA ARG A 296 3.57 5.97 -3.74
C ARG A 296 3.83 4.75 -2.85
N ASN A 297 4.05 3.60 -3.46
CA ASN A 297 4.49 2.40 -2.79
C ASN A 297 6.02 2.37 -2.71
N VAL A 298 6.53 1.71 -1.67
CA VAL A 298 7.97 1.43 -1.50
C VAL A 298 8.16 -0.07 -1.59
N ILE A 299 8.85 -0.50 -2.63
CA ILE A 299 9.04 -1.92 -2.95
C ILE A 299 10.54 -2.20 -3.01
N PHE A 300 11.02 -3.11 -2.17
CA PHE A 300 12.46 -3.36 -2.12
C PHE A 300 12.82 -4.73 -1.58
N GLN A 301 13.97 -5.27 -2.00
CA GLN A 301 14.38 -6.63 -1.62
C GLN A 301 13.28 -7.67 -1.89
N VAL A 302 12.59 -7.49 -3.01
CA VAL A 302 11.64 -8.46 -3.56
C VAL A 302 12.24 -9.10 -4.79
N ASP A 303 11.69 -10.17 -5.35
CA ASP A 303 12.28 -10.72 -6.58
C ASP A 303 11.97 -9.84 -7.79
N TYR A 304 10.68 -9.61 -8.04
CA TYR A 304 10.19 -8.66 -9.04
C TYR A 304 9.50 -7.50 -8.33
N GLY A 305 9.87 -6.26 -8.64
CA GLY A 305 9.28 -5.08 -7.98
C GLY A 305 7.81 -4.92 -8.30
N ILE A 306 7.48 -4.96 -9.59
CA ILE A 306 6.10 -5.11 -10.07
C ILE A 306 6.07 -5.77 -11.43
N GLU A 307 5.18 -6.74 -11.60
CA GLU A 307 4.76 -7.23 -12.92
C GLU A 307 3.36 -6.71 -13.25
N THR A 308 3.15 -6.23 -14.47
CA THR A 308 1.80 -6.02 -15.01
C THR A 308 1.64 -6.90 -16.24
N THR A 309 0.86 -7.97 -16.11
CA THR A 309 0.64 -8.93 -17.19
C THR A 309 -0.68 -9.66 -16.95
N SER A 310 -0.87 -10.83 -17.53
CA SER A 310 -1.79 -11.82 -17.01
C SER A 310 -1.11 -13.17 -17.07
N GLU A 311 -1.44 -14.11 -16.19
CA GLU A 311 -1.02 -15.50 -16.30
C GLU A 311 -1.83 -16.27 -17.36
N ASN A 312 -2.95 -15.69 -17.80
CA ASN A 312 -3.93 -16.34 -18.65
C ASN A 312 -3.81 -15.90 -20.13
N GLN A 313 -3.31 -16.79 -21.00
CA GLN A 313 -3.20 -16.50 -22.45
C GLN A 313 -4.55 -16.25 -23.14
N VAL A 314 -5.62 -16.84 -22.64
CA VAL A 314 -6.96 -16.77 -23.24
C VAL A 314 -7.96 -16.54 -22.14
N CYS A 315 -8.83 -15.55 -22.35
CA CYS A 315 -9.88 -15.29 -21.39
C CYS A 315 -10.79 -16.50 -21.32
N GLN A 316 -10.88 -17.04 -20.10
CA GLN A 316 -11.64 -18.24 -19.81
C GLN A 316 -13.07 -18.09 -20.37
N ALA A 317 -13.83 -19.18 -20.46
CA ALA A 317 -15.23 -19.09 -20.88
C ALA A 317 -16.07 -18.12 -20.00
N THR A 318 -15.55 -17.78 -18.82
CA THR A 318 -16.01 -16.80 -17.82
C THR A 318 -15.31 -15.43 -17.85
N GLY A 319 -14.30 -15.21 -18.68
CA GLY A 319 -13.61 -13.92 -18.81
C GLY A 319 -14.37 -12.89 -19.65
N THR A 320 -14.06 -11.61 -19.44
CA THR A 320 -14.51 -10.48 -20.27
C THR A 320 -13.40 -9.90 -21.11
N GLU A 321 -13.68 -9.63 -22.39
CA GLU A 321 -13.11 -8.44 -23.02
C GLU A 321 -13.96 -7.30 -22.45
N TRP A 322 -13.34 -6.48 -21.61
CA TRP A 322 -13.79 -5.11 -21.36
C TRP A 322 -14.99 -4.91 -20.43
N SER A 323 -14.77 -4.96 -19.10
CA SER A 323 -15.63 -4.22 -18.17
C SER A 323 -15.26 -2.73 -18.26
N GLY A 324 -15.75 -2.02 -19.28
CA GLY A 324 -15.63 -0.56 -19.30
C GLY A 324 -16.21 0.08 -18.00
N PRO A 325 -16.02 1.39 -17.77
CA PRO A 325 -16.22 2.09 -16.48
C PRO A 325 -17.57 1.93 -15.75
N ASN A 326 -18.54 1.24 -16.37
CA ASN A 326 -19.86 0.95 -15.83
C ASN A 326 -20.09 -0.54 -15.52
N ASN A 327 -19.05 -1.38 -15.52
CA ASN A 327 -19.15 -2.83 -15.33
C ASN A 327 -20.09 -3.52 -16.36
N THR A 328 -20.22 -2.96 -17.56
CA THR A 328 -21.10 -3.47 -18.63
C THR A 328 -20.31 -4.29 -19.66
N GLY A 329 -19.44 -5.19 -19.20
CA GLY A 329 -18.64 -6.02 -20.09
C GLY A 329 -19.47 -7.02 -20.86
N THR A 330 -19.06 -7.30 -22.10
CA THR A 330 -19.66 -8.37 -22.90
C THR A 330 -18.73 -9.58 -22.80
N ALA A 331 -19.27 -10.77 -22.50
CA ALA A 331 -18.46 -11.99 -22.43
C ALA A 331 -17.66 -12.19 -23.72
N ALA A 332 -16.34 -12.20 -23.65
CA ALA A 332 -15.49 -12.48 -24.80
C ALA A 332 -14.93 -13.87 -24.69
N ARG A 333 -15.60 -14.80 -25.36
CA ARG A 333 -15.16 -16.18 -25.41
C ARG A 333 -14.14 -16.32 -26.52
N GLY A 334 -12.92 -16.73 -26.19
CA GLY A 334 -11.96 -17.29 -27.15
C GLY A 334 -11.45 -16.31 -28.21
N LYS A 335 -11.25 -15.04 -27.86
CA LYS A 335 -10.48 -14.07 -28.65
C LYS A 335 -9.19 -13.68 -27.92
N LEU A 336 -8.19 -13.28 -28.72
CA LEU A 336 -6.77 -12.97 -28.43
C LEU A 336 -6.57 -12.10 -27.15
N PRO A 337 -5.37 -12.12 -26.52
CA PRO A 337 -5.10 -12.59 -25.13
C PRO A 337 -5.79 -11.83 -23.99
N CYS A 338 -5.76 -12.37 -22.76
CA CYS A 338 -6.07 -11.56 -21.58
C CYS A 338 -4.91 -10.65 -21.23
N TYR A 339 -5.25 -9.52 -20.61
CA TYR A 339 -4.29 -8.50 -20.28
C TYR A 339 -4.43 -8.06 -18.84
N GLY A 340 -3.30 -7.82 -18.19
CA GLY A 340 -3.23 -6.73 -17.23
C GLY A 340 -3.42 -5.44 -18.04
N MET A 341 -4.42 -4.63 -17.70
CA MET A 341 -4.79 -3.52 -18.56
C MET A 341 -5.09 -2.24 -17.82
N PHE A 342 -4.70 -1.12 -18.44
CA PHE A 342 -4.92 0.20 -17.87
C PHE A 342 -4.38 0.29 -16.43
N ALA A 343 -3.30 -0.41 -16.11
CA ALA A 343 -2.57 -0.20 -14.88
C ALA A 343 -1.83 1.15 -14.99
N THR A 344 -1.82 1.94 -13.92
CA THR A 344 -1.00 3.14 -13.83
C THR A 344 -0.08 3.03 -12.64
N VAL A 345 1.19 2.77 -12.92
CA VAL A 345 2.26 2.59 -11.94
C VAL A 345 3.03 3.89 -11.85
N ARG A 346 2.82 4.67 -10.78
CA ARG A 346 3.41 6.00 -10.68
C ARG A 346 3.93 6.40 -9.31
N ASN A 347 4.95 7.25 -9.30
CA ASN A 347 5.48 7.82 -8.06
C ASN A 347 5.89 6.76 -7.04
N ASN A 348 6.34 5.58 -7.48
CA ASN A 348 6.79 4.51 -6.59
C ASN A 348 8.32 4.47 -6.50
N LEU A 349 8.82 3.82 -5.45
CA LEU A 349 10.24 3.48 -5.30
C LEU A 349 10.40 1.98 -5.45
N PHE A 350 11.26 1.55 -6.38
CA PHE A 350 11.65 0.16 -6.58
C PHE A 350 13.16 0.03 -6.45
N TYR A 351 13.66 -0.65 -5.43
CA TYR A 351 15.10 -0.75 -5.26
C TYR A 351 15.57 -2.07 -4.69
N LYS A 352 16.75 -2.52 -5.14
CA LYS A 352 17.33 -3.79 -4.70
C LYS A 352 16.39 -4.98 -4.89
N ALA A 353 15.59 -4.96 -5.95
CA ALA A 353 14.91 -6.17 -6.37
C ALA A 353 15.95 -7.23 -6.78
N ASN A 354 15.74 -8.49 -6.43
CA ASN A 354 16.65 -9.57 -6.75
C ASN A 354 16.72 -9.75 -8.26
N SER A 355 15.59 -9.74 -8.98
CA SER A 355 15.51 -10.15 -10.39
C SER A 355 15.13 -9.00 -11.31
N CYS A 356 14.05 -8.27 -11.00
CA CYS A 356 13.57 -7.19 -11.85
C CYS A 356 12.99 -6.01 -11.05
N GLY A 357 13.24 -4.78 -11.51
CA GLY A 357 12.57 -3.59 -10.96
C GLY A 357 11.09 -3.54 -11.35
N MET A 358 10.80 -3.51 -12.65
CA MET A 358 9.44 -3.49 -13.20
C MET A 358 9.37 -4.33 -14.48
N SER A 359 8.30 -5.09 -14.66
CA SER A 359 8.09 -5.90 -15.86
C SER A 359 6.71 -5.69 -16.48
N ILE A 360 6.66 -5.82 -17.80
CA ILE A 360 5.44 -5.92 -18.59
C ILE A 360 5.51 -7.10 -19.57
N GLY A 361 4.36 -7.54 -20.06
CA GLY A 361 4.22 -8.61 -21.04
C GLY A 361 4.14 -9.99 -20.41
N GLY A 362 3.86 -11.00 -21.23
CA GLY A 362 3.66 -12.38 -20.78
C GLY A 362 4.96 -13.17 -20.61
N TYR A 363 5.01 -14.01 -19.58
CA TYR A 363 6.15 -14.92 -19.34
C TYR A 363 6.39 -15.96 -20.44
N ALA A 364 5.45 -16.16 -21.37
CA ALA A 364 5.60 -17.12 -22.47
C ALA A 364 5.12 -16.57 -23.82
N THR A 365 5.62 -17.13 -24.92
CA THR A 365 5.19 -16.79 -26.28
C THR A 365 3.74 -17.22 -26.55
N ALA A 366 2.99 -16.40 -27.30
CA ALA A 366 1.63 -16.75 -27.70
C ALA A 366 1.60 -18.03 -28.55
N THR A 367 0.81 -19.03 -28.16
CA THR A 367 0.50 -20.19 -29.01
C THR A 367 -0.86 -20.02 -29.69
N LYS A 368 -0.95 -20.29 -31.01
CA LYS A 368 -2.21 -20.23 -31.81
C LYS A 368 -3.35 -21.12 -31.30
N LYS A 369 -3.07 -22.02 -30.36
CA LYS A 369 -4.05 -22.99 -29.86
C LYS A 369 -4.75 -22.56 -28.58
N GLY A 370 -4.34 -21.45 -27.95
CA GLY A 370 -5.06 -20.86 -26.83
C GLY A 370 -5.63 -21.91 -25.88
N GLY A 371 -4.76 -22.69 -25.25
CA GLY A 371 -5.14 -23.84 -24.44
C GLY A 371 -5.07 -23.47 -22.97
N GLY A 372 -6.05 -23.91 -22.18
CA GLY A 372 -6.04 -23.74 -20.73
C GLY A 372 -4.71 -24.21 -20.13
N SER A 373 -4.19 -23.41 -19.19
CA SER A 373 -2.89 -23.53 -18.51
C SER A 373 -1.64 -23.40 -19.40
N ASN A 374 -0.87 -22.34 -19.12
CA ASN A 374 0.57 -22.15 -19.40
C ASN A 374 0.97 -21.53 -20.74
N GLY A 375 0.40 -20.37 -21.05
CA GLY A 375 1.12 -19.31 -21.77
C GLY A 375 0.70 -17.98 -21.15
N GLY A 376 1.62 -17.18 -20.60
CA GLY A 376 1.24 -15.90 -19.99
C GLY A 376 0.41 -15.04 -20.95
N GLY A 377 -0.53 -14.24 -20.46
CA GLY A 377 -1.22 -13.18 -21.18
C GLY A 377 -0.28 -12.03 -21.56
N SER A 378 -0.76 -10.80 -21.53
CA SER A 378 0.01 -9.62 -21.96
C SER A 378 -0.33 -8.38 -21.12
N SER A 379 0.27 -7.25 -21.45
CA SER A 379 -0.05 -5.92 -20.92
C SER A 379 -0.83 -5.13 -21.97
N TYR A 380 -1.71 -4.22 -21.55
CA TYR A 380 -2.47 -3.39 -22.48
C TYR A 380 -2.80 -2.02 -21.88
N HIS A 381 -2.24 -0.96 -22.47
CA HIS A 381 -2.38 0.41 -21.98
C HIS A 381 -1.89 0.59 -20.54
N ASP A 382 -0.87 -0.16 -20.16
CA ASP A 382 -0.20 0.01 -18.88
C ASP A 382 0.78 1.19 -18.96
N VAL A 383 0.77 2.02 -17.94
CA VAL A 383 1.52 3.29 -17.91
C VAL A 383 2.40 3.37 -16.67
N PHE A 384 3.71 3.34 -16.89
CA PHE A 384 4.74 3.40 -15.87
C PHE A 384 5.40 4.77 -15.90
N ILE A 385 5.07 5.61 -14.93
CA ILE A 385 5.49 7.02 -14.95
C ILE A 385 5.98 7.56 -13.63
N ASN A 386 7.03 8.39 -13.67
CA ASN A 386 7.54 9.05 -12.48
C ASN A 386 7.92 8.08 -11.35
N ASN A 387 8.42 6.89 -11.67
CA ASN A 387 8.97 5.97 -10.66
C ASN A 387 10.48 6.20 -10.53
N THR A 388 11.04 5.86 -9.37
CA THR A 388 12.49 5.84 -9.15
C THR A 388 12.95 4.42 -8.90
N LEU A 389 13.87 3.95 -9.73
CA LEU A 389 14.47 2.62 -9.70
C LEU A 389 15.94 2.72 -9.31
N TYR A 390 16.39 1.88 -8.38
CA TYR A 390 17.78 1.84 -7.93
C TYR A 390 18.28 0.42 -7.66
N ASP A 391 19.37 0.04 -8.32
CA ASP A 391 20.15 -1.18 -8.01
C ASP A 391 19.32 -2.47 -8.06
N ASN A 392 18.47 -2.63 -9.07
CA ASN A 392 17.64 -3.82 -9.26
C ASN A 392 18.32 -4.87 -10.17
N GLY A 393 17.86 -6.11 -10.05
CA GLY A 393 18.20 -7.20 -10.97
C GLY A 393 19.59 -7.77 -10.75
N ALA A 394 19.97 -8.02 -9.50
CA ALA A 394 21.25 -8.63 -9.14
C ALA A 394 21.33 -10.15 -9.40
N GLN A 395 20.19 -10.83 -9.59
CA GLN A 395 20.02 -12.27 -9.71
C GLN A 395 19.17 -12.59 -10.95
N PRO A 396 19.33 -13.77 -11.58
CA PRO A 396 18.35 -14.29 -12.52
C PRO A 396 17.02 -14.56 -11.79
N GLY A 397 15.89 -14.37 -12.48
CA GLY A 397 14.58 -14.65 -11.90
C GLY A 397 14.33 -16.14 -11.72
N ASN A 398 13.86 -16.77 -12.80
CA ASN A 398 13.70 -18.22 -12.86
C ASN A 398 14.90 -18.90 -13.54
N SER A 399 14.97 -20.23 -13.43
CA SER A 399 16.06 -21.01 -14.01
C SER A 399 16.12 -20.99 -15.54
N ASP A 400 15.02 -20.60 -16.20
CA ASP A 400 14.92 -20.47 -17.66
C ASP A 400 15.42 -19.11 -18.18
N GLU A 401 15.39 -18.04 -17.37
CA GLU A 401 15.90 -16.72 -17.75
C GLU A 401 17.42 -16.70 -17.91
N GLY A 402 18.15 -17.46 -17.08
CA GLY A 402 19.61 -17.65 -17.18
C GLY A 402 20.49 -16.40 -16.96
N THR A 403 19.91 -15.20 -16.94
CA THR A 403 20.57 -13.91 -16.67
C THR A 403 19.63 -12.99 -15.87
N PRO A 404 20.15 -12.01 -15.13
CA PRO A 404 19.29 -11.05 -14.44
C PRO A 404 18.40 -10.23 -15.37
N SER A 405 17.21 -9.87 -14.88
CA SER A 405 16.18 -9.23 -15.68
C SER A 405 16.28 -7.70 -15.73
N GLY A 406 17.02 -7.09 -14.80
CA GLY A 406 17.40 -5.68 -14.84
C GLY A 406 16.33 -4.73 -14.27
N ASP A 407 16.43 -3.44 -14.59
CA ASP A 407 15.52 -2.44 -14.02
C ASP A 407 14.14 -2.44 -14.69
N TYR A 408 14.08 -2.55 -16.01
CA TYR A 408 12.82 -2.62 -16.76
C TYR A 408 12.84 -3.77 -17.77
N GLN A 409 12.00 -4.78 -17.53
CA GLN A 409 11.86 -5.94 -18.40
C GLN A 409 10.61 -5.80 -19.26
N ILE A 410 10.73 -6.21 -20.52
CA ILE A 410 9.63 -6.30 -21.48
C ILE A 410 9.64 -7.73 -22.03
N GLN A 411 8.68 -8.51 -21.57
CA GLN A 411 8.55 -9.94 -21.87
C GLN A 411 7.82 -10.17 -23.20
N ASN A 412 7.15 -11.31 -23.36
CA ASN A 412 6.49 -11.68 -24.61
C ASN A 412 5.14 -10.95 -24.80
N GLN A 413 4.57 -11.10 -26.00
CA GLN A 413 3.19 -10.70 -26.33
C GLN A 413 2.89 -9.20 -26.26
N VAL A 414 3.91 -8.37 -26.38
CA VAL A 414 3.83 -6.90 -26.36
C VAL A 414 4.31 -6.31 -27.68
N GLY A 415 3.83 -5.10 -28.00
CA GLY A 415 4.02 -4.41 -29.27
C GLY A 415 3.23 -3.11 -29.34
N SER A 416 3.30 -2.41 -30.47
CA SER A 416 2.71 -1.07 -30.60
C SER A 416 1.18 -1.07 -30.46
N SER A 417 0.56 -2.22 -30.70
CA SER A 417 -0.88 -2.45 -30.54
C SER A 417 -1.35 -2.45 -29.08
N GLN A 418 -0.45 -2.74 -28.13
CA GLN A 418 -0.75 -2.78 -26.70
C GLN A 418 -0.80 -1.38 -26.10
N GLY A 419 -0.01 -0.45 -26.63
CA GLY A 419 -0.03 0.94 -26.20
C GLY A 419 0.48 1.14 -24.77
N ASP A 420 1.48 0.37 -24.35
CA ASP A 420 2.14 0.53 -23.05
C ASP A 420 3.16 1.68 -23.08
N TYR A 421 3.26 2.42 -21.98
CA TYR A 421 4.09 3.62 -21.87
C TYR A 421 5.04 3.55 -20.67
N PHE A 422 6.26 4.00 -20.87
CA PHE A 422 7.27 4.13 -19.82
C PHE A 422 7.92 5.52 -19.92
N GLU A 423 7.51 6.46 -19.06
CA GLU A 423 7.87 7.87 -19.17
C GLU A 423 8.25 8.54 -17.84
N ASN A 424 9.16 9.51 -17.84
CA ASN A 424 9.55 10.27 -16.64
C ASN A 424 10.14 9.43 -15.50
N ASN A 425 10.63 8.22 -15.74
CA ASN A 425 11.23 7.40 -14.71
C ASN A 425 12.71 7.77 -14.50
N ILE A 426 13.22 7.60 -13.28
CA ILE A 426 14.67 7.60 -13.01
C ILE A 426 15.10 6.14 -12.84
N ILE A 427 16.11 5.72 -13.59
CA ILE A 427 16.69 4.38 -13.57
C ILE A 427 18.17 4.53 -13.22
N TYR A 428 18.53 4.12 -12.02
CA TYR A 428 19.92 4.02 -11.59
C TYR A 428 20.27 2.54 -11.44
N SER A 429 20.84 1.99 -12.51
CA SER A 429 21.13 0.57 -12.58
C SER A 429 22.38 0.19 -11.79
N GLY A 430 22.31 -0.98 -11.16
CA GLY A 430 23.37 -1.56 -10.36
C GLY A 430 24.51 -2.16 -11.18
N SER A 431 25.31 -3.05 -10.56
CA SER A 431 26.40 -3.76 -11.24
C SER A 431 26.02 -4.64 -12.44
N PRO A 432 24.81 -5.24 -12.53
CA PRO A 432 24.35 -5.92 -13.75
C PRO A 432 24.31 -4.95 -14.94
N ASN A 433 24.07 -3.66 -14.67
CA ASN A 433 24.00 -2.59 -15.65
C ASN A 433 23.02 -2.89 -16.79
N ILE A 434 21.84 -3.44 -16.49
CA ILE A 434 20.77 -3.75 -17.44
C ILE A 434 19.62 -2.77 -17.20
N TRP A 435 19.51 -1.77 -18.05
CA TRP A 435 18.51 -0.70 -17.90
C TRP A 435 17.18 -1.10 -18.51
N ILE A 436 17.25 -1.72 -19.69
CA ILE A 436 16.10 -2.19 -20.45
C ILE A 436 16.43 -3.60 -20.93
N ASN A 437 15.56 -4.55 -20.60
CA ASN A 437 15.64 -5.94 -21.02
C ASN A 437 14.39 -6.32 -21.82
N SER A 438 14.40 -6.04 -23.13
CA SER A 438 13.32 -6.39 -24.05
C SER A 438 13.78 -7.46 -25.03
N TYR A 439 13.54 -8.72 -24.68
CA TYR A 439 13.95 -9.89 -25.47
C TYR A 439 12.88 -10.35 -26.49
N ASN A 440 11.75 -9.66 -26.60
CA ASN A 440 10.71 -10.01 -27.55
C ASN A 440 10.98 -9.38 -28.93
N PRO A 441 11.33 -10.16 -29.97
CA PRO A 441 11.57 -9.63 -31.30
C PRO A 441 10.27 -9.12 -31.92
N ALA A 442 10.36 -8.10 -32.78
CA ALA A 442 9.20 -7.61 -33.54
C ALA A 442 8.57 -8.76 -34.36
N SER A 443 7.30 -9.06 -34.11
CA SER A 443 6.57 -10.14 -34.80
C SER A 443 5.47 -9.57 -35.70
N THR A 444 4.89 -10.41 -36.57
CA THR A 444 3.71 -10.00 -37.36
C THR A 444 2.44 -9.88 -36.52
N GLU A 445 2.40 -10.54 -35.36
CA GLU A 445 1.25 -10.50 -34.44
C GLU A 445 1.30 -9.26 -33.54
N TYR A 446 2.52 -8.87 -33.14
CA TYR A 446 2.81 -7.71 -32.32
C TYR A 446 3.95 -6.88 -32.96
N PRO A 447 3.61 -5.98 -33.91
CA PRO A 447 4.61 -5.16 -34.60
C PRO A 447 5.20 -4.07 -33.69
N ALA A 448 6.41 -3.63 -34.04
CA ALA A 448 7.22 -2.68 -33.27
C ALA A 448 6.58 -1.28 -33.11
N PRO A 449 6.96 -0.53 -32.05
CA PRO A 449 7.86 -0.89 -30.93
C PRO A 449 7.20 -1.76 -29.83
N PRO A 450 7.97 -2.52 -29.02
CA PRO A 450 7.46 -3.30 -27.87
C PRO A 450 6.67 -2.50 -26.84
N ALA A 451 7.08 -1.25 -26.58
CA ALA A 451 6.41 -0.26 -25.75
C ALA A 451 6.86 1.15 -26.20
N THR A 452 6.17 2.19 -25.75
CA THR A 452 6.59 3.58 -26.00
C THR A 452 7.40 4.11 -24.82
N LEU A 453 8.68 4.38 -25.04
CA LEU A 453 9.57 4.94 -24.02
C LEU A 453 9.87 6.39 -24.35
N ASN A 454 9.84 7.28 -23.35
CA ASN A 454 10.28 8.67 -23.52
C ASN A 454 10.57 9.38 -22.19
N TRP A 455 11.36 10.46 -22.21
CA TRP A 455 11.60 11.34 -21.06
C TRP A 455 12.06 10.63 -19.77
N ASN A 456 12.81 9.55 -19.89
CA ASN A 456 13.43 8.84 -18.78
C ASN A 456 14.85 9.36 -18.52
N LEU A 457 15.34 9.17 -17.30
CA LEU A 457 16.73 9.41 -16.93
C LEU A 457 17.38 8.06 -16.60
N TYR A 458 18.43 7.71 -17.33
CA TYR A 458 19.21 6.50 -17.10
C TYR A 458 20.58 6.84 -16.53
N HIS A 459 21.05 6.01 -15.61
CA HIS A 459 22.39 6.10 -15.05
C HIS A 459 22.88 4.75 -14.55
N SER A 460 24.20 4.59 -14.52
CA SER A 460 24.90 3.55 -13.79
C SER A 460 26.36 3.98 -13.60
N GLU A 461 27.04 3.43 -12.59
CA GLU A 461 28.47 3.69 -12.37
C GLU A 461 29.34 3.22 -13.53
N ALA A 462 28.94 2.13 -14.20
CA ALA A 462 29.63 1.61 -15.38
C ALA A 462 29.43 2.50 -16.62
N GLY A 463 28.45 3.41 -16.58
CA GLY A 463 27.93 4.08 -17.75
C GLY A 463 27.27 3.10 -18.73
N TYR A 464 27.02 3.58 -19.95
CA TYR A 464 26.44 2.75 -21.00
C TYR A 464 27.45 1.70 -21.49
N VAL A 465 27.01 0.44 -21.58
CA VAL A 465 27.80 -0.69 -22.08
C VAL A 465 27.04 -1.40 -23.20
N GLU A 466 27.63 -1.43 -24.40
CA GLU A 466 27.12 -2.19 -25.56
C GLU A 466 26.96 -3.67 -25.20
N GLY A 467 25.85 -4.28 -25.62
CA GLY A 467 25.55 -5.69 -25.31
C GLY A 467 24.98 -5.94 -23.91
N THR A 468 24.89 -4.92 -23.05
CA THR A 468 24.44 -5.08 -21.66
C THR A 468 23.35 -4.07 -21.27
N SER A 469 23.59 -2.77 -21.42
CA SER A 469 22.69 -1.74 -20.87
C SER A 469 21.29 -1.74 -21.46
N ILE A 470 21.18 -2.03 -22.75
CA ILE A 470 19.90 -2.03 -23.44
C ILE A 470 19.86 -3.25 -24.36
N LEU A 471 18.94 -4.16 -24.07
CA LEU A 471 18.37 -5.09 -25.02
C LEU A 471 17.00 -4.51 -25.45
N TRP A 472 16.86 -4.17 -26.72
CA TRP A 472 15.62 -3.60 -27.27
C TRP A 472 15.15 -4.42 -28.46
N ALA A 473 14.00 -5.07 -28.30
CA ALA A 473 13.41 -5.96 -29.31
C ALA A 473 14.39 -7.03 -29.82
N ASP A 474 15.06 -7.73 -28.88
CA ASP A 474 16.07 -8.77 -29.14
C ASP A 474 17.34 -8.25 -29.86
N VAL A 475 17.61 -6.94 -29.79
CA VAL A 475 18.83 -6.31 -30.31
C VAL A 475 19.59 -5.62 -29.18
N SER A 476 20.87 -5.96 -29.01
CA SER A 476 21.74 -5.39 -27.96
C SER A 476 23.02 -4.74 -28.49
N THR A 477 23.22 -4.72 -29.82
CA THR A 477 24.44 -4.24 -30.49
C THR A 477 24.50 -2.72 -30.68
N TYR A 478 23.81 -1.97 -29.82
CA TYR A 478 23.84 -0.51 -29.86
C TYR A 478 25.15 -0.01 -29.22
N THR A 479 25.91 0.80 -29.97
CA THR A 479 27.26 1.22 -29.57
C THR A 479 27.28 2.34 -28.52
N SER A 480 26.14 2.99 -28.29
CA SER A 480 25.95 4.04 -27.28
C SER A 480 24.45 4.29 -27.05
N PHE A 481 24.10 4.95 -25.94
CA PHE A 481 22.72 5.39 -25.67
C PHE A 481 22.13 6.22 -26.82
N ALA A 482 22.89 7.20 -27.36
CA ALA A 482 22.44 8.01 -28.49
C ALA A 482 22.29 7.19 -29.79
N ASN A 483 23.15 6.19 -29.99
CA ASN A 483 23.02 5.27 -31.11
C ASN A 483 21.74 4.44 -31.01
N TRP A 484 21.39 3.93 -29.81
CA TRP A 484 20.11 3.28 -29.56
C TRP A 484 18.94 4.20 -29.92
N GLN A 485 18.84 5.39 -29.32
CA GLN A 485 17.76 6.35 -29.60
C GLN A 485 17.57 6.62 -31.11
N SER A 486 18.68 6.86 -31.82
CA SER A 486 18.62 7.13 -33.27
C SER A 486 18.25 5.91 -34.14
N THR A 487 18.55 4.69 -33.67
CA THR A 487 18.34 3.45 -34.43
C THR A 487 16.96 2.87 -34.16
N SER A 488 16.51 2.86 -32.90
CA SER A 488 15.19 2.39 -32.51
C SER A 488 14.10 3.38 -32.88
N GLY A 489 14.41 4.69 -32.89
CA GLY A 489 13.41 5.75 -33.02
C GLY A 489 12.65 6.04 -31.72
N GLU A 490 13.02 5.36 -30.63
CA GLU A 490 12.38 5.48 -29.32
C GLU A 490 13.14 6.44 -28.40
N ASP A 491 12.45 6.88 -27.35
CA ASP A 491 13.08 7.47 -26.17
C ASP A 491 13.87 8.76 -26.44
N ALA A 492 13.45 9.52 -27.45
CA ALA A 492 14.19 10.65 -28.02
C ALA A 492 14.49 11.80 -27.04
N ASN A 493 13.71 11.95 -25.95
CA ASN A 493 13.90 13.02 -24.96
C ASN A 493 14.55 12.53 -23.67
N SER A 494 14.94 11.26 -23.61
CA SER A 494 15.59 10.68 -22.44
C SER A 494 17.06 11.02 -22.38
N VAL A 495 17.60 10.98 -21.17
CA VAL A 495 18.98 11.40 -20.88
C VAL A 495 19.73 10.31 -20.13
N ASN A 496 21.01 10.13 -20.49
CA ASN A 496 21.95 9.32 -19.73
C ASN A 496 22.83 10.25 -18.88
N ARG A 497 22.46 10.47 -17.62
CA ARG A 497 23.12 11.40 -16.68
C ARG A 497 22.88 10.95 -15.24
N ASP A 498 23.82 11.22 -14.35
CA ASP A 498 23.65 11.04 -12.91
C ASP A 498 22.42 11.82 -12.39
N PRO A 499 21.44 11.16 -11.74
CA PRO A 499 20.27 11.83 -11.18
C PRO A 499 20.59 12.74 -9.99
N GLN A 500 21.80 12.66 -9.42
CA GLN A 500 22.23 13.44 -8.26
C GLN A 500 21.30 13.22 -7.06
N PHE A 501 21.10 11.94 -6.70
CA PHE A 501 20.39 11.62 -5.46
C PHE A 501 21.06 12.27 -4.26
N VAL A 502 20.27 12.66 -3.26
CA VAL A 502 20.75 13.41 -2.10
C VAL A 502 21.84 12.65 -1.34
N ASP A 503 21.61 11.37 -1.05
CA ASP A 503 22.62 10.52 -0.42
C ASP A 503 22.31 9.03 -0.63
N LEU A 504 23.11 8.34 -1.44
CA LEU A 504 22.98 6.89 -1.64
C LEU A 504 23.61 6.05 -0.53
N GLY A 505 24.55 6.63 0.23
CA GLY A 505 25.26 5.98 1.34
C GLY A 505 24.49 6.06 2.66
N ASP A 506 23.52 6.97 2.74
CA ASP A 506 22.46 6.97 3.74
C ASP A 506 21.81 5.58 3.83
N THR A 507 21.36 5.22 5.04
CA THR A 507 20.74 3.92 5.28
C THR A 507 19.37 4.22 5.83
N PRO A 508 18.25 3.94 5.13
CA PRO A 508 18.12 3.56 3.72
C PRO A 508 18.68 4.65 2.80
N SER A 509 18.93 4.32 1.54
CA SER A 509 19.34 5.32 0.56
C SER A 509 18.25 6.39 0.39
N ASN A 510 18.69 7.62 0.18
CA ASN A 510 17.84 8.78 0.00
C ASN A 510 17.75 9.11 -1.50
N PHE A 511 16.61 8.74 -2.09
CA PHE A 511 16.31 8.88 -3.50
C PHE A 511 15.67 10.22 -3.88
N ASP A 512 15.54 11.17 -2.95
CA ASP A 512 15.28 12.56 -3.32
C ASP A 512 16.45 13.08 -4.18
N ILE A 513 16.21 14.10 -4.99
CA ILE A 513 17.21 14.64 -5.92
C ILE A 513 17.71 16.01 -5.48
N HIS A 514 18.99 16.29 -5.70
CA HIS A 514 19.56 17.60 -5.42
C HIS A 514 18.96 18.69 -6.33
N PRO A 515 18.83 19.96 -5.91
CA PRO A 515 18.33 21.07 -6.74
C PRO A 515 19.10 21.33 -8.06
N THR A 516 20.25 20.70 -8.26
CA THR A 516 21.05 20.77 -9.49
C THR A 516 20.84 19.58 -10.43
N SER A 517 19.97 18.63 -10.04
CA SER A 517 19.74 17.40 -10.76
C SER A 517 19.24 17.65 -12.18
N PRO A 518 19.69 16.87 -13.17
CA PRO A 518 19.15 16.92 -14.53
C PRO A 518 17.70 16.43 -14.62
N ALA A 519 17.14 15.82 -13.58
CA ALA A 519 15.74 15.40 -13.53
C ALA A 519 14.76 16.58 -13.31
N ILE A 520 15.23 17.71 -12.77
CA ILE A 520 14.37 18.84 -12.38
C ILE A 520 13.77 19.52 -13.60
N GLY A 521 12.43 19.58 -13.64
CA GLY A 521 11.66 20.19 -14.72
C GLY A 521 11.91 19.56 -16.09
N ALA A 522 12.47 18.34 -16.13
CA ALA A 522 12.86 17.66 -17.35
C ALA A 522 11.81 16.63 -17.82
N GLY A 523 10.87 16.24 -16.96
CA GLY A 523 9.79 15.32 -17.28
C GLY A 523 8.65 15.96 -18.09
N SER A 524 8.03 15.16 -18.95
CA SER A 524 6.88 15.53 -19.77
C SER A 524 5.56 15.52 -18.98
N THR A 525 4.59 16.29 -19.47
CA THR A 525 3.20 16.28 -18.98
C THR A 525 2.21 16.06 -20.14
N SER A 526 2.66 15.40 -21.21
CA SER A 526 1.93 15.31 -22.48
C SER A 526 0.93 14.15 -22.53
N LEU A 527 1.17 13.08 -21.77
CA LEU A 527 0.24 11.95 -21.69
C LEU A 527 -1.10 12.40 -21.08
N SER A 528 -2.18 11.87 -21.64
CA SER A 528 -3.54 12.14 -21.20
C SER A 528 -4.20 10.87 -20.66
N CYS A 529 -5.32 11.01 -19.95
CA CYS A 529 -6.11 9.87 -19.49
C CYS A 529 -6.66 8.97 -20.62
N SER A 530 -6.44 9.32 -21.89
CA SER A 530 -6.80 8.47 -23.03
C SER A 530 -5.81 7.33 -23.28
N VAL A 531 -4.59 7.40 -22.74
CA VAL A 531 -3.54 6.38 -22.99
C VAL A 531 -3.42 5.35 -21.87
N GLY A 532 -4.03 5.61 -20.71
CA GLY A 532 -3.99 4.75 -19.53
C GLY A 532 -5.12 5.11 -18.55
N TRP A 533 -5.05 4.68 -17.30
CA TRP A 533 -6.09 4.94 -16.31
C TRP A 533 -5.82 6.20 -15.48
N CYS A 534 -6.75 7.16 -15.57
CA CYS A 534 -6.89 8.17 -14.54
C CYS A 534 -8.01 7.74 -13.60
N ASP A 535 -7.76 7.82 -12.30
CA ASP A 535 -8.76 7.55 -11.28
C ASP A 535 -9.84 8.66 -11.26
N LEU A 536 -10.84 8.56 -12.15
CA LEU A 536 -11.93 9.53 -12.36
C LEU A 536 -12.69 9.91 -11.09
N HIS A 537 -12.61 9.08 -10.04
CA HIS A 537 -13.31 9.28 -8.78
C HIS A 537 -12.39 9.44 -7.57
N GLY A 538 -11.07 9.34 -7.73
CA GLY A 538 -10.11 9.56 -6.66
C GLY A 538 -9.40 10.89 -6.72
N SER A 539 -8.17 10.90 -6.22
CA SER A 539 -7.41 12.12 -5.93
C SER A 539 -6.94 12.86 -7.18
N SER A 540 -6.90 12.17 -8.33
CA SER A 540 -6.28 12.66 -9.57
C SER A 540 -7.11 12.33 -10.83
N PRO A 541 -8.37 12.80 -10.90
CA PRO A 541 -9.34 12.33 -11.90
C PRO A 541 -9.06 12.73 -13.34
N ASN A 542 -8.13 13.64 -13.58
CA ASN A 542 -7.82 14.15 -14.92
C ASN A 542 -6.32 14.18 -15.21
N SER A 543 -5.51 13.45 -14.44
CA SER A 543 -4.05 13.46 -14.54
C SER A 543 -3.49 12.06 -14.37
N ILE A 544 -2.86 11.55 -15.43
CA ILE A 544 -2.18 10.26 -15.38
C ILE A 544 -0.97 10.32 -14.44
N TYR A 545 -0.25 11.45 -14.40
CA TYR A 545 0.88 11.73 -13.52
C TYR A 545 0.51 11.95 -12.04
N GLY A 546 -0.79 12.00 -11.72
CA GLY A 546 -1.27 12.32 -10.38
C GLY A 546 -1.31 13.82 -10.08
N SER A 547 -1.73 14.16 -8.86
CA SER A 547 -1.74 15.53 -8.33
C SER A 547 -0.56 15.83 -7.41
N THR A 548 0.08 14.79 -6.88
CA THR A 548 1.24 14.87 -5.99
C THR A 548 2.30 13.82 -6.32
N ASP A 549 3.54 14.07 -5.88
CA ASP A 549 4.66 13.12 -5.91
C ASP A 549 4.57 12.09 -4.76
N PHE A 550 5.65 11.33 -4.55
CA PHE A 550 5.79 10.36 -3.45
C PHE A 550 5.55 10.97 -2.05
N LEU A 551 6.05 12.19 -1.79
CA LEU A 551 5.94 12.87 -0.50
C LEU A 551 4.66 13.69 -0.33
N GLY A 552 3.80 13.75 -1.36
CA GLY A 552 2.62 14.61 -1.35
C GLY A 552 2.89 16.05 -1.81
N ASN A 553 4.09 16.35 -2.32
CA ASN A 553 4.38 17.63 -2.96
C ASN A 553 3.58 17.73 -4.26
N ARG A 554 3.06 18.93 -4.54
CA ARG A 554 2.18 19.14 -5.69
C ARG A 554 2.94 18.96 -7.02
N ARG A 555 2.41 18.12 -7.90
CA ARG A 555 2.75 18.11 -9.33
C ARG A 555 1.88 19.13 -10.05
N THR A 556 2.38 20.37 -10.22
CA THR A 556 1.63 21.42 -10.91
C THR A 556 1.59 21.15 -12.41
N LYS A 557 0.39 21.14 -13.01
CA LYS A 557 0.19 21.11 -14.46
C LYS A 557 0.79 22.39 -15.09
N GLY A 558 2.00 22.28 -15.63
CA GLY A 558 2.76 23.30 -16.36
C GLY A 558 3.38 22.68 -17.63
N SER A 559 4.42 23.24 -18.20
CA SER A 559 5.11 22.64 -19.36
C SER A 559 6.04 21.47 -19.01
N SER A 560 6.35 21.25 -17.72
CA SER A 560 7.20 20.15 -17.26
C SER A 560 7.01 19.83 -15.77
N ILE A 561 7.38 18.60 -15.39
CA ILE A 561 7.49 18.10 -14.00
C ILE A 561 8.88 17.49 -13.79
N ASP A 562 9.25 17.15 -12.56
CA ASP A 562 10.50 16.42 -12.33
C ASP A 562 10.35 14.95 -12.75
N MET A 563 11.41 14.36 -13.31
CA MET A 563 11.48 12.90 -13.50
C MET A 563 11.67 12.20 -12.16
N GLY A 564 11.21 10.96 -12.05
CA GLY A 564 11.26 10.14 -10.84
C GLY A 564 10.13 10.41 -9.86
N ALA A 565 10.18 9.72 -8.73
CA ALA A 565 9.13 9.66 -7.73
C ALA A 565 8.93 10.95 -6.93
N TYR A 566 9.95 11.80 -6.88
CA TYR A 566 9.96 13.03 -6.08
C TYR A 566 9.85 14.27 -6.96
N GLN A 567 9.24 15.31 -6.41
CA GLN A 567 9.24 16.67 -6.94
C GLN A 567 10.11 17.52 -6.01
N ASN A 568 11.22 18.04 -6.55
CA ASN A 568 12.12 18.89 -5.80
C ASN A 568 11.43 20.21 -5.44
N THR A 569 11.51 20.61 -4.17
CA THR A 569 10.87 21.82 -3.64
C THR A 569 11.83 23.00 -3.48
N GLY A 570 13.05 22.89 -4.02
CA GLY A 570 14.12 23.89 -3.93
C GLY A 570 15.17 23.61 -2.85
N THR A 571 14.94 22.60 -2.00
CA THR A 571 15.87 22.16 -0.95
C THR A 571 15.93 20.64 -0.92
N SER A 572 17.15 20.08 -0.91
CA SER A 572 17.38 18.66 -0.66
C SER A 572 16.80 18.25 0.70
N ILE A 573 16.07 17.14 0.76
CA ILE A 573 15.54 16.59 2.00
C ILE A 573 16.45 15.45 2.45
N HIS A 574 17.00 15.51 3.66
CA HIS A 574 17.80 14.41 4.24
C HIS A 574 16.93 13.41 4.99
N ASN A 575 17.43 12.17 5.14
CA ASN A 575 16.76 11.16 5.94
C ASN A 575 16.49 11.64 7.38
N LYS A 576 15.26 11.46 7.85
CA LYS A 576 14.83 11.85 9.19
C LYS A 576 13.76 10.91 9.71
N LEU A 577 14.02 10.34 10.90
CA LEU A 577 13.03 9.62 11.70
C LEU A 577 12.49 10.57 12.77
N ARG A 578 11.18 10.80 12.75
CA ARG A 578 10.49 11.62 13.74
C ARG A 578 9.53 10.74 14.53
N VAL A 579 9.55 10.90 15.84
CA VAL A 579 8.49 10.41 16.73
C VAL A 579 7.83 11.65 17.30
N ASP A 580 6.51 11.66 17.30
CA ASP A 580 5.69 12.67 17.96
C ASP A 580 4.70 12.00 18.88
N LEU A 581 4.34 12.69 19.95
CA LEU A 581 3.32 12.22 20.88
C LEU A 581 2.36 13.37 21.18
N THR A 582 1.09 13.14 20.88
CA THR A 582 0.00 14.10 21.15
C THR A 582 -1.03 13.47 22.07
N ALA A 583 -1.76 14.32 22.81
CA ALA A 583 -2.93 13.92 23.57
C ALA A 583 -4.15 14.62 22.97
N ALA A 584 -5.26 13.91 22.81
CA ALA A 584 -6.51 14.49 22.30
C ALA A 584 -7.03 15.65 23.17
N THR A 585 -6.74 15.58 24.47
CA THR A 585 -6.98 16.65 25.45
C THR A 585 -5.83 16.69 26.46
N ASP A 586 -5.42 17.88 26.87
CA ASP A 586 -4.32 18.12 27.80
C ASP A 586 -4.79 18.42 29.24
N THR A 587 -6.11 18.43 29.48
CA THR A 587 -6.70 18.72 30.79
C THR A 587 -7.80 17.71 31.10
N LEU A 588 -7.69 17.03 32.24
CA LEU A 588 -8.59 15.95 32.64
C LEU A 588 -9.19 16.19 34.03
N LYS A 589 -10.50 15.94 34.14
CA LYS A 589 -11.25 15.89 35.41
C LYS A 589 -11.35 14.45 35.94
N PRO A 590 -11.60 14.23 37.24
CA PRO A 590 -11.76 12.89 37.80
C PRO A 590 -12.76 12.04 37.02
N GLY A 591 -12.43 10.77 36.80
CA GLY A 591 -13.25 9.84 36.02
C GLY A 591 -13.22 10.03 34.50
N ARG A 592 -12.41 10.95 33.97
CA ARG A 592 -12.21 11.14 32.52
C ARG A 592 -10.97 10.42 31.99
N SER A 593 -10.88 10.33 30.67
CA SER A 593 -9.75 9.78 29.92
C SER A 593 -9.44 10.67 28.72
N THR A 594 -8.23 10.52 28.17
CA THR A 594 -7.81 11.06 26.87
C THR A 594 -7.16 9.95 26.05
N THR A 595 -6.93 10.20 24.77
CA THR A 595 -6.18 9.28 23.89
C THR A 595 -4.84 9.90 23.58
N LEU A 596 -3.78 9.14 23.81
CA LEU A 596 -2.44 9.46 23.33
C LEU A 596 -2.28 8.87 21.93
N THR A 597 -1.75 9.65 20.99
CA THR A 597 -1.39 9.18 19.66
C THR A 597 0.09 9.45 19.46
N ALA A 598 0.84 8.35 19.28
CA ALA A 598 2.23 8.39 18.87
C ALA A 598 2.28 8.27 17.35
N THR A 599 2.90 9.24 16.69
CA THR A 599 3.09 9.26 15.24
C THR A 599 4.57 9.09 14.95
N VAL A 600 4.92 8.11 14.11
CA VAL A 600 6.30 7.85 13.69
C VAL A 600 6.38 8.06 12.18
N SER A 601 7.24 8.98 11.75
CA SER A 601 7.40 9.34 10.34
C SER A 601 8.84 9.18 9.87
N ALA A 602 9.00 8.62 8.67
CA ALA A 602 10.25 8.47 7.94
C ALA A 602 10.25 9.33 6.66
N ILE A 603 11.16 10.30 6.58
CA ILE A 603 11.24 11.23 5.45
C ILE A 603 12.64 11.16 4.85
N PRO A 604 12.83 11.07 3.51
CA PRO A 604 11.78 11.03 2.50
C PRO A 604 11.14 9.64 2.31
N GLY A 605 11.31 8.73 3.28
CA GLY A 605 10.57 7.46 3.30
C GLY A 605 11.18 6.35 2.45
N GLY A 606 12.44 6.49 2.03
CA GLY A 606 13.12 5.45 1.24
C GLY A 606 13.16 4.08 1.91
N ALA A 607 13.10 4.00 3.26
CA ALA A 607 13.05 2.74 4.03
C ALA A 607 11.66 2.08 4.04
N GLY A 608 10.67 2.72 3.43
CA GLY A 608 9.27 2.37 3.62
C GLY A 608 8.68 2.98 4.89
N VAL A 609 7.48 2.50 5.23
CA VAL A 609 6.70 2.99 6.37
C VAL A 609 7.25 2.43 7.69
N PRO A 610 7.33 3.25 8.77
CA PRO A 610 7.75 2.77 10.08
C PRO A 610 6.88 1.61 10.62
N SER A 611 7.47 0.55 11.13
CA SER A 611 6.78 -0.64 11.69
C SER A 611 7.25 -0.94 13.11
N GLY A 612 6.75 -1.98 13.76
CA GLY A 612 7.15 -2.37 15.12
C GLY A 612 6.23 -1.76 16.18
N THR A 613 6.78 -1.30 17.31
CA THR A 613 5.97 -0.91 18.47
C THR A 613 6.35 0.44 19.05
N VAL A 614 5.44 1.03 19.84
CA VAL A 614 5.70 2.19 20.69
C VAL A 614 5.35 1.83 22.13
N SER A 615 6.31 2.03 23.03
CA SER A 615 6.10 1.93 24.48
C SER A 615 5.77 3.30 25.07
N TYR A 616 4.61 3.43 25.70
CA TYR A 616 4.18 4.63 26.41
C TYR A 616 4.63 4.56 27.87
N MET A 617 5.42 5.53 28.30
CA MET A 617 6.09 5.56 29.61
C MET A 617 5.67 6.79 30.41
N LEU A 618 5.34 6.61 31.69
CA LEU A 618 5.22 7.69 32.68
C LEU A 618 6.46 7.66 33.58
N GLY A 619 7.41 8.56 33.34
CA GLY A 619 8.74 8.45 33.93
C GLY A 619 9.41 7.15 33.50
N SER A 620 9.76 6.28 34.45
CA SER A 620 10.31 4.94 34.19
C SER A 620 9.27 3.82 34.13
N THR A 621 7.98 4.13 34.33
CA THR A 621 6.91 3.13 34.38
C THR A 621 6.32 2.91 32.99
N LEU A 622 6.38 1.67 32.49
CA LEU A 622 5.68 1.27 31.27
C LEU A 622 4.16 1.24 31.53
N LEU A 623 3.42 2.02 30.75
CA LEU A 623 1.96 2.04 30.77
C LEU A 623 1.38 0.99 29.82
N ALA A 624 1.83 0.99 28.57
CA ALA A 624 1.50 -0.02 27.57
C ALA A 624 2.52 0.01 26.42
N THR A 625 2.58 -1.09 25.67
CA THR A 625 3.21 -1.15 24.36
C THR A 625 2.11 -1.36 23.33
N GLN A 626 2.16 -0.58 22.24
CA GLN A 626 1.21 -0.67 21.13
C GLN A 626 1.97 -0.91 19.83
N THR A 627 1.43 -1.73 18.95
CA THR A 627 1.96 -1.89 17.59
C THR A 627 1.69 -0.63 16.77
N LEU A 628 2.68 -0.20 15.98
CA LEU A 628 2.51 0.86 15.00
C LEU A 628 1.73 0.34 13.81
N LEU A 629 0.82 1.16 13.33
CA LEU A 629 -0.04 0.85 12.20
C LEU A 629 0.21 1.90 11.11
N PRO A 630 0.54 1.50 9.88
CA PRO A 630 0.76 2.45 8.80
C PRO A 630 -0.46 3.34 8.52
N THR A 631 -0.23 4.65 8.41
CA THR A 631 -1.25 5.65 8.06
C THR A 631 -0.97 6.37 6.74
N SER A 632 0.26 6.25 6.23
CA SER A 632 0.69 6.70 4.90
C SER A 632 1.94 5.92 4.45
N ALA A 633 2.46 6.20 3.25
CA ALA A 633 3.73 5.66 2.76
C ALA A 633 4.95 5.95 3.67
N THR A 634 4.85 6.98 4.51
CA THR A 634 5.98 7.50 5.29
C THR A 634 5.69 7.60 6.78
N THR A 635 4.48 7.26 7.22
CA THR A 635 4.04 7.50 8.60
C THR A 635 3.21 6.35 9.11
N SER A 636 3.43 5.99 10.38
CA SER A 636 2.62 5.07 11.16
C SER A 636 2.19 5.70 12.47
N GLU A 637 1.12 5.17 13.04
CA GLU A 637 0.59 5.63 14.31
C GLU A 637 0.30 4.47 15.25
N ALA A 638 0.48 4.73 16.53
CA ALA A 638 -0.03 3.92 17.61
C ALA A 638 -0.89 4.82 18.51
N SER A 639 -1.97 4.27 19.05
CA SER A 639 -2.82 5.01 19.98
C SER A 639 -3.04 4.24 21.28
N MET A 640 -2.99 4.96 22.41
CA MET A 640 -3.22 4.41 23.75
C MET A 640 -4.18 5.31 24.53
N PRO A 641 -5.38 4.84 24.91
CA PRO A 641 -6.21 5.55 25.87
C PRO A 641 -5.53 5.59 27.24
N ILE A 642 -5.65 6.72 27.93
CA ILE A 642 -5.14 6.91 29.29
C ILE A 642 -6.20 7.59 30.15
N SER A 643 -6.43 7.04 31.34
CA SER A 643 -7.43 7.53 32.29
C SER A 643 -6.78 8.20 33.50
N VAL A 644 -7.55 9.06 34.19
CA VAL A 644 -7.07 9.75 35.40
C VAL A 644 -6.58 8.78 36.49
N SER A 645 -7.11 7.56 36.57
CA SER A 645 -6.64 6.57 37.54
C SER A 645 -5.21 6.08 37.29
N GLN A 646 -4.67 6.29 36.09
CA GLN A 646 -3.29 5.97 35.71
C GLN A 646 -2.34 7.18 35.88
N LEU A 647 -2.87 8.34 36.23
CA LEU A 647 -2.14 9.61 36.32
C LEU A 647 -2.14 10.14 37.75
N VAL A 648 -1.14 10.96 38.09
CA VAL A 648 -1.11 11.65 39.38
C VAL A 648 -1.73 13.04 39.24
N ARG A 649 -2.17 13.61 40.37
CA ARG A 649 -2.69 14.98 40.40
C ARG A 649 -1.63 15.97 39.90
N GLY A 650 -2.05 16.94 39.08
CA GLY A 650 -1.16 17.93 38.48
C GLY A 650 -0.72 17.54 37.06
N ALA A 651 0.38 18.12 36.60
CA ALA A 651 0.92 17.91 35.27
C ALA A 651 1.65 16.56 35.14
N ASN A 652 1.28 15.77 34.13
CA ASN A 652 1.90 14.49 33.80
C ASN A 652 2.48 14.56 32.38
N THR A 653 3.74 14.16 32.21
CA THR A 653 4.35 14.06 30.88
C THR A 653 4.57 12.60 30.54
N ILE A 654 4.03 12.17 29.40
CA ILE A 654 4.20 10.81 28.89
C ILE A 654 5.29 10.81 27.83
N THR A 655 6.09 9.74 27.78
CA THR A 655 7.12 9.53 26.75
C THR A 655 6.70 8.35 25.87
N ALA A 656 6.68 8.53 24.56
CA ALA A 656 6.57 7.46 23.59
C ALA A 656 7.98 7.04 23.17
N VAL A 657 8.35 5.78 23.39
CA VAL A 657 9.63 5.20 22.97
C VAL A 657 9.35 4.27 21.79
N TYR A 658 9.87 4.62 20.63
CA TYR A 658 9.70 3.82 19.43
C TYR A 658 10.64 2.62 19.43
N SER A 659 10.14 1.42 19.18
CA SER A 659 10.88 0.17 19.09
C SER A 659 10.45 -0.60 17.84
N GLY A 660 11.05 -0.28 16.70
CA GLY A 660 10.68 -0.87 15.41
C GLY A 660 11.74 -0.74 14.33
N ASN A 661 11.34 -0.87 13.06
CA ASN A 661 12.27 -0.76 11.94
C ASN A 661 12.92 0.64 11.91
N SER A 662 14.25 0.68 11.85
CA SER A 662 14.94 1.95 11.70
C SER A 662 14.74 2.46 10.27
N ILE A 663 14.82 3.79 10.08
CA ILE A 663 15.30 4.39 8.83
C ILE A 663 16.77 4.04 8.72
N ALA A 664 17.08 2.76 8.70
CA ALA A 664 18.36 2.10 8.54
C ALA A 664 17.96 0.64 8.34
N ARG A 665 18.44 0.04 7.25
CA ARG A 665 18.32 -1.38 6.86
C ARG A 665 17.46 -2.20 7.82
N CYS A 666 16.25 -2.57 7.41
CA CYS A 666 15.55 -3.68 8.07
C CYS A 666 16.42 -4.95 8.04
N CYS A 667 17.36 -5.06 7.08
CA CYS A 667 18.42 -6.05 7.14
C CYS A 667 19.73 -5.71 6.46
N SER A 668 20.81 -6.36 6.92
CA SER A 668 22.03 -6.48 6.12
C SER A 668 21.68 -7.25 4.83
N PRO A 669 22.16 -6.84 3.64
CA PRO A 669 21.96 -7.54 2.36
C PRO A 669 22.56 -8.97 2.32
N ALA A 670 23.04 -9.48 3.46
CA ALA A 670 23.63 -10.80 3.61
C ALA A 670 22.72 -11.80 4.35
N GLU A 671 21.56 -11.39 4.87
CA GLU A 671 20.62 -12.35 5.46
C GLU A 671 19.74 -12.97 4.38
N PRO A 672 19.61 -14.31 4.33
CA PRO A 672 18.78 -14.98 3.33
C PRO A 672 17.32 -14.49 3.44
N PRO A 673 16.63 -14.28 2.31
CA PRO A 673 15.18 -14.12 2.33
C PRO A 673 14.52 -15.28 3.08
N GLY A 674 13.60 -14.99 4.01
CA GLY A 674 12.83 -16.01 4.75
C GLY A 674 13.38 -16.49 6.11
N GLU A 675 14.39 -15.84 6.72
CA GLU A 675 14.79 -16.07 8.12
C GLU A 675 14.61 -14.84 9.03
N THR A 676 14.80 -15.02 10.35
CA THR A 676 14.56 -13.99 11.39
C THR A 676 15.56 -12.85 11.26
N GLN A 677 15.12 -11.75 10.66
CA GLN A 677 15.89 -10.53 10.50
C GLN A 677 16.24 -9.89 11.85
N THR A 678 17.51 -9.53 12.09
CA THR A 678 17.93 -8.86 13.34
C THR A 678 17.72 -7.33 13.21
N PRO A 679 16.76 -6.71 13.92
CA PRO A 679 16.53 -5.27 13.82
C PRO A 679 17.74 -4.48 14.35
N LEU A 680 18.19 -3.44 13.62
CA LEU A 680 19.21 -2.52 14.11
C LEU A 680 18.61 -1.53 15.13
N PRO A 681 19.20 -1.37 16.33
CA PRO A 681 18.63 -0.50 17.35
C PRO A 681 19.03 0.97 17.11
N VAL A 682 18.07 1.79 16.66
CA VAL A 682 18.03 3.24 16.93
C VAL A 682 16.60 3.62 17.29
N TYR A 683 16.37 3.95 18.57
CA TYR A 683 15.03 4.14 19.11
C TYR A 683 14.82 5.58 19.58
N PRO A 684 14.32 6.48 18.71
CA PRO A 684 13.91 7.81 19.12
C PRO A 684 12.73 7.76 20.11
N SER A 685 12.56 8.85 20.84
CA SER A 685 11.43 9.02 21.76
C SER A 685 10.85 10.43 21.68
N ALA A 686 9.57 10.59 21.99
CA ALA A 686 8.89 11.88 22.06
C ALA A 686 8.12 12.05 23.36
N THR A 687 8.07 13.27 23.87
CA THR A 687 7.28 13.60 25.08
C THR A 687 6.00 14.33 24.69
N SER A 688 4.89 13.98 25.35
CA SER A 688 3.63 14.70 25.19
C SER A 688 3.73 16.13 25.78
N ALA A 689 2.85 17.02 25.33
CA ALA A 689 2.50 18.18 26.16
C ALA A 689 1.99 17.69 27.55
N PRO A 690 2.17 18.45 28.63
CA PRO A 690 1.75 18.00 29.96
C PRO A 690 0.23 17.82 30.06
N ILE A 691 -0.21 16.64 30.50
CA ILE A 691 -1.62 16.33 30.78
C ILE A 691 -1.91 16.66 32.23
N THR A 692 -2.76 17.66 32.45
CA THR A 692 -3.08 18.18 33.78
C THR A 692 -4.31 17.50 34.35
N VAL A 693 -4.17 16.83 35.50
CA VAL A 693 -5.28 16.26 36.27
C VAL A 693 -5.75 17.26 37.34
N CYS A 694 -6.99 17.74 37.20
CA CYS A 694 -7.64 18.72 38.08
C CYS A 694 -8.57 18.08 39.13
N ARG A 695 -8.97 18.82 40.17
CA ARG A 695 -10.01 18.39 41.14
C ARG A 695 -11.42 18.58 40.58
N GLU A 696 -12.40 17.87 41.16
CA GLU A 696 -13.83 18.19 41.00
C GLU A 696 -14.13 19.62 41.49
N ASP A 697 -13.48 20.06 42.57
CA ASP A 697 -13.74 21.34 43.24
C ASP A 697 -12.92 22.52 42.69
N ASP A 698 -12.01 22.30 41.71
CA ASP A 698 -11.28 23.41 41.09
C ASP A 698 -12.22 24.37 40.31
N ASP A 699 -13.50 23.99 40.17
CA ASP A 699 -14.61 24.80 39.65
C ASP A 699 -15.31 25.71 40.68
N SER A 700 -15.13 25.49 42.00
CA SER A 700 -15.95 26.12 43.05
C SER A 700 -15.39 27.42 43.63
N ASP A 701 -14.08 27.64 43.54
CA ASP A 701 -13.42 28.75 44.23
C ASP A 701 -12.97 29.79 43.21
N GLY A 702 -13.86 30.75 42.89
CA GLY A 702 -13.62 31.88 41.98
C GLY A 702 -12.54 32.88 42.43
N LYS A 703 -11.44 32.43 43.03
CA LYS A 703 -10.33 33.21 43.59
C LYS A 703 -8.93 32.68 43.23
N GLY A 704 -8.80 31.72 42.32
CA GLY A 704 -7.49 31.22 41.86
C GLY A 704 -6.83 32.09 40.78
N GLU A 705 -5.51 32.26 40.86
CA GLU A 705 -4.69 33.00 39.89
C GLU A 705 -4.87 32.48 38.45
N MET A 706 -4.86 33.41 37.47
CA MET A 706 -4.97 33.16 36.02
C MET A 706 -3.87 32.27 35.41
N THR A 707 -2.94 31.77 36.22
CA THR A 707 -1.84 30.87 35.85
C THR A 707 -2.18 29.39 36.06
N ASN A 708 -3.33 29.06 36.66
CA ASN A 708 -3.74 27.67 36.87
C ASN A 708 -4.40 27.10 35.59
N PRO A 709 -3.79 26.12 34.89
CA PRO A 709 -4.36 25.51 33.69
C PRO A 709 -5.75 24.88 33.94
N CYS A 710 -6.06 24.48 35.18
CA CYS A 710 -7.38 23.98 35.55
C CYS A 710 -8.51 25.04 35.52
N ILE A 711 -8.18 26.34 35.53
CA ILE A 711 -9.14 27.46 35.54
C ILE A 711 -9.29 28.07 34.13
N ALA A 712 -8.28 27.93 33.26
CA ALA A 712 -8.23 28.54 31.93
C ALA A 712 -9.14 27.86 30.87
N ALA A 713 -9.50 26.58 31.07
CA ALA A 713 -10.33 25.79 30.14
C ALA A 713 -11.78 26.30 29.95
N ARG A 714 -12.21 27.37 30.64
CA ARG A 714 -13.57 27.94 30.57
C ARG A 714 -13.85 28.89 29.40
N ARG A 715 -12.88 29.27 28.55
CA ARG A 715 -13.08 30.37 27.57
C ARG A 715 -12.86 30.03 26.09
N SER A 716 -12.67 28.77 25.73
CA SER A 716 -12.48 28.33 24.33
C SER A 716 -13.52 27.33 23.82
N GLU A 717 -14.63 27.13 24.53
CA GLU A 717 -15.82 26.43 24.03
C GLU A 717 -16.91 27.43 23.61
#